data_AF-A0A926H2W4-F1
#
_entry.id   AF-A0A926H2W4-F1
#
_cell.length_a   1.000
_cell.length_b   1.000
_cell.length_c   1.000
_cell.angle_alpha   90.00
_cell.angle_beta   90.00
_cell.angle_gamma   90.00
#
_symmetry.space_group_name_H-M   'P 1'
#
loop_
_entity.id
_entity.type
_entity.pdbx_description
1 polymer ?
#
loop_
_entity_poly.entity_id
_entity_poly.type
_entity_poly.pdbx_seq_one_letter_code
_entity_poly.pdbx_strand_id
1 'polypeptide(L)'
;MPKRLGLVFELELQMGGKTLPSTGKIRVLPKFTTPAPAYNVMPQQPWTNFEVDGGRFMAQAKAGGDLDNGMILLANAGDRFFGEQGKTPPRFALLQVDPDGAAMKAVDFAINFQRLRQQHMSYTNPDTAGLPALRTSGIGLIRNNRAFGMWNNLQAIYARNLAVTGGGATELFLDDIIRGYRVDVRDGDGDWFSLTERVGYYHLTSADPAYTGDNPMQITDEGHVKGASTSSDLNGGPDLYLHEAMFRWEGWSLATPKPGKTIVRQESDPNLPPEVPGHRQNSNAGVANIHMEVNFRTVEKSLPRLRFGNSYRMRVRAVDLGGYGPRMKDAPVDAKYLSNALAYSRFEPVTQPFIVLRDKVREGESAERMVIRSNFDKKTSDYTTFAQTTFAAEFTPENSRWLSPPKTSQLTAETHGMFDAMIKAGQIEEAYHLASKEEGTFLDTSIIDPQNPNTPIVVTGSKILNSPSTPVPPAGDVKRKVLRPGEITNPAHDEVWTRGAPLAPGQYVIHTEAELLLPYLPDPIARGCAIEGLRDVSGNGVIPGGAPKVELGPFATFDRTYRVVKIPYEGTWPDHKPFKVVIRERPGTINGDDCVETFNDSTLPPVWDAGNRELIVYLGKGEVMKLRYSSYLDKNDLHKMGIWKWLDGSPRKNDFEPYGTSGVAWMVTPYRELVLVHAVQQPICKPKIVKYSSSKQLGDTFALFRGNFEINSPSSGRIDVKGVWTEWIDPLNEPKPKQITGNAEVYHFDVPDYLNNALTIPDSIPKPPKEFRHDFNDTKYRKVDYNLVATSRFREYFPQSIWSDPTNITRVGNAYSPVKILNSARPAMPKILYIIPTFGWQVPPPSATGEIVSRRCGGGLRVYMDRPWYSSGDEELLGVVLYKGTTAVPKESALKPYVTEWGMDPVWSSFPTYAYTQVGHFKAFETAGYDLTLDEVTGETVNVVGYTPGYDEDRKLWYCDIEVDAGPAYYPFIRLALARFQPNSVPNAHLSRVVMTDFAQLAADRAASITFTTNTSLMIYVSGTFGMNLASV
;
A
#
# COMPACT_ATOMS: atom_id res chain seq x y z
N MET A 1 -59.68 17.94 -14.99
CA MET A 1 -60.23 17.02 -16.02
C MET A 1 -61.49 16.24 -15.58
N PRO A 2 -61.57 15.55 -14.42
CA PRO A 2 -62.75 14.74 -14.05
C PRO A 2 -64.09 15.49 -14.08
N LYS A 3 -64.08 16.79 -13.75
CA LYS A 3 -65.23 17.69 -13.89
C LYS A 3 -65.72 17.83 -15.34
N ARG A 4 -64.79 17.97 -16.29
CA ARG A 4 -65.11 18.14 -17.72
C ARG A 4 -65.65 16.85 -18.35
N LEU A 5 -65.27 15.69 -17.80
CA LEU A 5 -65.83 14.39 -18.20
C LEU A 5 -67.17 14.06 -17.51
N GLY A 6 -67.70 14.94 -16.66
CA GLY A 6 -68.93 14.67 -15.91
C GLY A 6 -68.79 13.59 -14.83
N LEU A 7 -67.55 13.21 -14.45
CA LEU A 7 -67.29 12.24 -13.39
C LEU A 7 -67.39 12.85 -11.99
N VAL A 8 -67.28 14.18 -11.89
CA VAL A 8 -67.39 14.96 -10.65
C VAL A 8 -68.28 16.16 -10.93
N PHE A 9 -69.33 16.34 -10.13
CA PHE A 9 -70.25 17.47 -10.22
C PHE A 9 -69.93 18.50 -9.13
N GLU A 10 -69.86 19.77 -9.52
CA GLU A 10 -69.76 20.90 -8.59
C GLU A 10 -71.14 21.53 -8.43
N LEU A 11 -71.63 21.59 -7.20
CA LEU A 11 -72.93 22.19 -6.89
C LEU A 11 -72.69 23.52 -6.18
N GLU A 12 -72.98 24.61 -6.87
CA GLU A 12 -73.01 25.93 -6.25
C GLU A 12 -74.43 26.18 -5.70
N LEU A 13 -74.51 26.45 -4.40
CA LEU A 13 -75.78 26.66 -3.69
C LEU A 13 -75.82 28.08 -3.14
N GLN A 14 -76.81 28.86 -3.57
CA GLN A 14 -77.09 30.18 -3.00
C GLN A 14 -77.76 30.03 -1.63
N MET A 15 -77.09 30.48 -0.58
CA MET A 15 -77.55 30.27 0.81
C MET A 15 -78.67 31.22 1.26
N GLY A 16 -79.11 32.16 0.40
CA GLY A 16 -80.28 33.02 0.66
C GLY A 16 -80.19 33.82 1.97
N GLY A 17 -79.00 34.30 2.34
CA GLY A 17 -78.75 35.06 3.58
C GLY A 17 -78.50 34.22 4.84
N LYS A 18 -78.53 32.88 4.76
CA LYS A 18 -78.18 31.99 5.88
C LYS A 18 -76.67 31.74 5.92
N THR A 19 -76.09 31.76 7.12
CA THR A 19 -74.67 31.42 7.36
C THR A 19 -74.52 29.93 7.68
N LEU A 20 -73.52 29.28 7.11
CA LEU A 20 -73.13 27.93 7.52
C LEU A 20 -72.45 27.97 8.90
N PRO A 21 -72.60 26.93 9.74
CA PRO A 21 -71.78 26.78 10.95
C PRO A 21 -70.31 26.55 10.57
N SER A 22 -69.39 26.85 11.50
CA SER A 22 -67.95 26.64 11.30
C SER A 22 -67.57 25.17 11.14
N THR A 23 -68.37 24.24 11.67
CA THR A 23 -68.25 22.80 11.43
C THR A 23 -69.63 22.16 11.34
N GLY A 24 -69.76 21.04 10.62
CA GLY A 24 -71.02 20.32 10.48
C GLY A 24 -70.89 19.05 9.64
N LYS A 25 -72.02 18.48 9.22
CA LYS A 25 -72.08 17.29 8.35
C LYS A 25 -72.96 17.55 7.16
N ILE A 26 -72.55 17.07 5.98
CA ILE A 26 -73.30 17.17 4.73
C ILE A 26 -73.44 15.79 4.09
N ARG A 27 -74.58 15.54 3.44
CA ARG A 27 -74.78 14.38 2.56
C ARG A 27 -75.57 14.83 1.33
N VAL A 28 -75.30 14.21 0.20
CA VAL A 28 -76.02 14.48 -1.06
C VAL A 28 -76.97 13.32 -1.35
N LEU A 29 -78.26 13.62 -1.49
CA LEU A 29 -79.30 12.64 -1.77
C LEU A 29 -79.77 12.81 -3.23
N PRO A 30 -79.31 11.98 -4.18
CA PRO A 30 -79.78 12.06 -5.56
C PRO A 30 -81.25 11.67 -5.65
N LYS A 31 -82.05 12.47 -6.39
CA LYS A 31 -83.44 12.15 -6.74
C LYS A 31 -83.51 11.88 -8.24
N PHE A 32 -83.77 10.62 -8.61
CA PHE A 32 -83.89 10.21 -10.01
C PHE A 32 -85.34 10.38 -10.50
N THR A 33 -85.53 10.92 -11.71
CA THR A 33 -86.85 11.26 -12.28
C THR A 33 -87.39 10.23 -13.30
N THR A 34 -86.67 9.12 -13.52
CA THR A 34 -87.07 7.98 -14.39
C THR A 34 -86.62 6.66 -13.74
N PRO A 35 -87.26 5.50 -14.03
CA PRO A 35 -86.76 4.23 -13.49
C PRO A 35 -85.32 4.06 -13.97
N ALA A 36 -84.41 3.92 -13.01
CA ALA A 36 -82.98 3.90 -13.26
C ALA A 36 -82.66 2.83 -14.32
N PRO A 37 -81.85 3.15 -15.36
CA PRO A 37 -81.23 2.09 -16.15
C PRO A 37 -80.52 1.14 -15.18
N ALA A 38 -80.51 -0.15 -15.50
CA ALA A 38 -80.02 -1.27 -14.66
C ALA A 38 -78.50 -1.21 -14.36
N TYR A 39 -77.98 -0.06 -13.95
CA TYR A 39 -76.71 0.08 -13.27
C TYR A 39 -76.92 -0.51 -11.87
N ASN A 40 -76.40 -1.72 -11.65
CA ASN A 40 -76.49 -2.54 -10.44
C ASN A 40 -75.87 -1.92 -9.16
N VAL A 41 -75.91 -0.59 -8.98
CA VAL A 41 -75.25 0.08 -7.85
C VAL A 41 -76.24 0.99 -7.13
N MET A 42 -76.60 0.60 -5.90
CA MET A 42 -77.31 1.49 -4.97
C MET A 42 -76.49 2.78 -4.76
N PRO A 43 -77.11 3.98 -4.81
CA PRO A 43 -76.41 5.24 -4.54
C PRO A 43 -75.81 5.21 -3.13
N GLN A 44 -74.49 5.35 -3.03
CA GLN A 44 -73.80 5.44 -1.74
C GLN A 44 -73.92 6.88 -1.22
N GLN A 45 -74.51 7.07 -0.03
CA GLN A 45 -74.87 8.38 0.51
C GLN A 45 -74.26 8.62 1.91
N PRO A 46 -72.92 8.55 2.07
CA PRO A 46 -72.29 8.77 3.36
C PRO A 46 -72.47 10.23 3.83
N TRP A 47 -72.37 10.45 5.14
CA TRP A 47 -72.18 11.78 5.72
C TRP A 47 -70.71 12.17 5.61
N THR A 48 -70.43 13.39 5.20
CA THR A 48 -69.09 13.97 5.22
C THR A 48 -69.06 15.12 6.21
N ASN A 49 -68.14 15.09 7.16
CA ASN A 49 -67.89 16.21 8.06
C ASN A 49 -67.24 17.35 7.28
N PHE A 50 -67.72 18.57 7.46
CA PHE A 50 -67.19 19.78 6.83
C PHE A 50 -66.76 20.80 7.88
N GLU A 51 -65.83 21.65 7.47
CA GLU A 51 -65.43 22.85 8.19
C GLU A 51 -65.46 24.07 7.26
N VAL A 52 -65.74 25.23 7.84
CA VAL A 52 -65.74 26.52 7.18
C VAL A 52 -64.76 27.43 7.90
N ASP A 53 -63.62 27.68 7.26
CA ASP A 53 -62.55 28.53 7.81
C ASP A 53 -62.03 29.53 6.78
N GLY A 54 -61.93 30.81 7.17
CA GLY A 54 -61.53 31.90 6.29
C GLY A 54 -62.39 32.02 5.02
N GLY A 55 -63.68 31.65 5.09
CA GLY A 55 -64.60 31.63 3.95
C GLY A 55 -64.46 30.42 3.00
N ARG A 56 -63.67 29.41 3.36
CA ARG A 56 -63.47 28.19 2.56
C ARG A 56 -64.29 27.04 3.14
N PHE A 57 -65.13 26.40 2.33
CA PHE A 57 -65.85 25.18 2.67
C PHE A 57 -65.03 23.96 2.25
N MET A 58 -64.70 23.07 3.18
CA MET A 58 -63.93 21.86 2.92
C MET A 58 -64.30 20.71 3.85
N ALA A 59 -63.88 19.49 3.51
CA ALA A 59 -64.01 18.37 4.42
C ALA A 59 -63.15 18.57 5.67
N GLN A 60 -63.73 18.32 6.85
CA GLN A 60 -63.07 18.50 8.14
C GLN A 60 -62.03 17.41 8.36
N ALA A 61 -60.83 17.78 8.83
CA ALA A 61 -59.81 16.83 9.28
C ALA A 61 -60.15 16.22 10.64
N LYS A 62 -59.69 14.99 10.91
CA LYS A 62 -59.85 14.36 12.24
C LYS A 62 -58.95 15.02 13.27
N ALA A 63 -59.50 15.27 14.46
CA ALA A 63 -58.70 15.72 15.60
C ALA A 63 -57.55 14.74 15.91
N GLY A 64 -56.33 15.25 16.10
CA GLY A 64 -55.12 14.45 16.33
C GLY A 64 -54.55 13.76 15.08
N GLY A 65 -55.15 13.97 13.90
CA GLY A 65 -54.71 13.45 12.61
C GLY A 65 -53.43 14.10 12.07
N ASP A 66 -53.05 13.71 10.84
CA ASP A 66 -51.92 14.31 10.11
C ASP A 66 -52.29 15.69 9.53
N LEU A 67 -53.59 15.99 9.45
CA LEU A 67 -54.17 17.10 8.72
C LEU A 67 -54.87 18.09 9.63
N ASP A 68 -54.88 19.35 9.20
CA ASP A 68 -55.62 20.46 9.80
C ASP A 68 -55.87 21.52 8.72
N ASN A 69 -57.13 21.96 8.54
CA ASN A 69 -57.51 22.96 7.54
C ASN A 69 -57.04 22.64 6.10
N GLY A 70 -57.12 21.36 5.72
CA GLY A 70 -56.66 20.86 4.43
C GLY A 70 -55.14 20.87 4.22
N MET A 71 -54.34 21.09 5.27
CA MET A 71 -52.87 21.14 5.25
C MET A 71 -52.28 20.00 6.08
N ILE A 72 -51.07 19.54 5.72
CA ILE A 72 -50.28 18.68 6.63
C ILE A 72 -49.63 19.53 7.72
N LEU A 73 -49.66 19.03 8.95
CA LEU A 73 -48.96 19.62 10.10
C LEU A 73 -47.45 19.32 10.02
N LEU A 74 -46.67 20.26 9.48
CA LEU A 74 -45.22 20.14 9.27
C LEU A 74 -44.37 20.88 10.32
N ALA A 75 -44.97 21.42 11.36
CA ALA A 75 -44.23 22.05 12.45
C ALA A 75 -43.11 21.13 12.97
N ASN A 76 -41.90 21.67 13.07
CA ASN A 76 -40.68 20.97 13.49
C ASN A 76 -40.17 19.89 12.51
N ALA A 77 -40.74 19.75 11.31
CA ALA A 77 -40.21 18.86 10.28
C ALA A 77 -38.93 19.46 9.70
N GLY A 78 -37.77 18.90 10.08
CA GLY A 78 -36.45 19.25 9.54
C GLY A 78 -35.63 17.99 9.27
N ASP A 79 -34.34 18.16 8.97
CA ASP A 79 -33.40 17.07 8.69
C ASP A 79 -32.69 16.51 9.93
N ARG A 80 -33.04 17.00 11.12
CA ARG A 80 -32.61 16.41 12.41
C ARG A 80 -33.65 15.40 12.87
N PHE A 81 -33.27 14.12 12.85
CA PHE A 81 -34.16 13.01 13.20
C PHE A 81 -34.51 12.96 14.71
N PHE A 82 -33.60 13.46 15.56
CA PHE A 82 -33.83 13.66 16.99
C PHE A 82 -33.81 15.17 17.29
N GLY A 83 -34.86 15.67 17.93
CA GLY A 83 -34.97 17.09 18.29
C GLY A 83 -34.02 17.48 19.44
N GLU A 84 -33.88 18.78 19.69
CA GLU A 84 -33.03 19.32 20.77
C GLU A 84 -33.53 18.97 22.20
N GLN A 85 -34.76 18.44 22.36
CA GLN A 85 -35.38 18.16 23.66
C GLN A 85 -35.97 16.74 23.85
N GLY A 86 -35.73 15.76 22.97
CA GLY A 86 -36.35 14.44 23.20
C GLY A 86 -35.87 13.28 22.34
N LYS A 87 -36.04 12.06 22.90
CA LYS A 87 -35.79 10.76 22.25
C LYS A 87 -36.91 10.35 21.27
N THR A 88 -38.01 11.10 21.19
CA THR A 88 -39.14 10.78 20.32
C THR A 88 -38.97 11.44 18.96
N PRO A 89 -38.95 10.66 17.86
CA PRO A 89 -38.81 11.22 16.52
C PRO A 89 -40.04 12.06 16.15
N PRO A 90 -39.89 13.14 15.37
CA PRO A 90 -41.02 13.98 14.97
C PRO A 90 -42.01 13.20 14.10
N ARG A 91 -43.26 13.64 14.00
CA ARG A 91 -44.28 12.96 13.17
C ARG A 91 -43.90 12.94 11.68
N PHE A 92 -43.29 14.03 11.23
CA PHE A 92 -42.75 14.26 9.90
C PHE A 92 -41.31 14.75 10.00
N ALA A 93 -40.48 14.40 9.02
CA ALA A 93 -39.12 14.92 8.90
C ALA A 93 -38.75 15.10 7.42
N LEU A 94 -37.67 15.85 7.17
CA LEU A 94 -37.11 16.02 5.85
C LEU A 94 -35.84 15.18 5.70
N LEU A 95 -35.61 14.63 4.51
CA LEU A 95 -34.44 13.81 4.23
C LEU A 95 -33.79 14.23 2.91
N GLN A 96 -32.48 14.39 2.93
CA GLN A 96 -31.66 14.75 1.77
C GLN A 96 -30.75 13.62 1.29
N VAL A 97 -30.66 12.52 2.03
CA VAL A 97 -29.85 11.36 1.66
C VAL A 97 -30.73 10.24 1.14
N ASP A 98 -30.13 9.33 0.39
CA ASP A 98 -30.75 8.05 0.02
C ASP A 98 -30.50 7.01 1.13
N PRO A 99 -31.48 6.76 2.04
CA PRO A 99 -31.26 5.93 3.21
C PRO A 99 -31.14 4.45 2.85
N ASP A 100 -31.93 3.98 1.89
CA ASP A 100 -31.93 2.58 1.44
C ASP A 100 -30.59 2.26 0.76
N GLY A 101 -30.14 3.14 -0.14
CA GLY A 101 -28.83 3.03 -0.77
C GLY A 101 -27.67 3.11 0.23
N ALA A 102 -27.77 3.97 1.26
CA ALA A 102 -26.77 4.05 2.32
C ALA A 102 -26.72 2.77 3.18
N ALA A 103 -27.87 2.20 3.53
CA ALA A 103 -27.97 0.96 4.29
C ALA A 103 -27.35 -0.22 3.52
N MET A 104 -27.71 -0.38 2.24
CA MET A 104 -27.15 -1.43 1.39
C MET A 104 -25.63 -1.30 1.26
N LYS A 105 -25.12 -0.08 0.97
CA LYS A 105 -23.68 0.18 0.93
C LYS A 105 -22.97 -0.15 2.24
N ALA A 106 -23.58 0.15 3.38
CA ALA A 106 -23.01 -0.14 4.69
C ALA A 106 -22.94 -1.65 4.97
N VAL A 107 -23.99 -2.40 4.62
CA VAL A 107 -24.02 -3.87 4.72
C VAL A 107 -22.96 -4.49 3.81
N ASP A 108 -22.90 -4.08 2.55
CA ASP A 108 -21.91 -4.58 1.59
C ASP A 108 -20.47 -4.26 2.04
N PHE A 109 -20.24 -3.05 2.56
CA PHE A 109 -18.96 -2.67 3.14
C PHE A 109 -18.58 -3.57 4.32
N ALA A 110 -19.50 -3.84 5.25
CA ALA A 110 -19.25 -4.72 6.40
C ALA A 110 -18.93 -6.16 5.97
N ILE A 111 -19.67 -6.69 4.99
CA ILE A 111 -19.42 -8.03 4.41
C ILE A 111 -18.02 -8.08 3.75
N ASN A 112 -17.68 -7.09 2.94
CA ASN A 112 -16.38 -7.04 2.26
C ASN A 112 -15.22 -6.86 3.25
N PHE A 113 -15.40 -6.05 4.29
CA PHE A 113 -14.41 -5.87 5.35
C PHE A 113 -14.18 -7.18 6.13
N GLN A 114 -15.24 -7.93 6.43
CA GLN A 114 -15.11 -9.24 7.07
C GLN A 114 -14.35 -10.25 6.19
N ARG A 115 -14.62 -10.25 4.88
CA ARG A 115 -13.91 -11.12 3.92
C ARG A 115 -12.43 -10.77 3.82
N LEU A 116 -12.08 -9.48 3.77
CA LEU A 116 -10.70 -9.01 3.72
C LEU A 116 -9.88 -9.48 4.92
N ARG A 117 -10.48 -9.51 6.12
CA ARG A 117 -9.82 -10.01 7.34
C ARG A 117 -9.56 -11.53 7.35
N GLN A 118 -10.27 -12.30 6.54
CA GLN A 118 -10.14 -13.77 6.50
C GLN A 118 -9.17 -14.25 5.40
N GLN A 119 -8.77 -13.39 4.47
CA GLN A 119 -7.83 -13.73 3.39
C GLN A 119 -6.40 -13.30 3.73
N HIS A 120 -5.41 -14.01 3.19
CA HIS A 120 -4.01 -13.58 3.25
C HIS A 120 -3.88 -12.24 2.50
N MET A 121 -3.65 -11.15 3.23
CA MET A 121 -3.46 -9.85 2.63
C MET A 121 -2.15 -9.84 1.84
N SER A 122 -2.22 -9.53 0.55
CA SER A 122 -1.05 -9.13 -0.23
C SER A 122 -0.55 -7.78 0.28
N TYR A 123 0.72 -7.46 0.08
CA TYR A 123 1.29 -6.12 0.36
C TYR A 123 0.62 -4.99 -0.44
N THR A 124 -0.20 -5.33 -1.45
CA THR A 124 -0.99 -4.39 -2.25
C THR A 124 -2.37 -4.11 -1.68
N ASN A 125 -2.82 -4.87 -0.68
CA ASN A 125 -4.12 -4.63 -0.05
C ASN A 125 -3.99 -3.45 0.92
N PRO A 126 -4.91 -2.48 0.89
CA PRO A 126 -4.85 -1.36 1.82
C PRO A 126 -5.22 -1.83 3.23
N ASP A 127 -4.38 -1.50 4.21
CA ASP A 127 -4.61 -1.81 5.63
C ASP A 127 -5.74 -0.97 6.26
N THR A 128 -6.23 0.05 5.55
CA THR A 128 -7.33 0.92 5.96
C THR A 128 -8.29 1.15 4.81
N ALA A 129 -9.59 1.25 5.11
CA ALA A 129 -10.62 1.58 4.13
C ALA A 129 -11.53 2.67 4.68
N GLY A 130 -11.96 3.58 3.81
CA GLY A 130 -12.94 4.60 4.14
C GLY A 130 -14.35 4.03 4.31
N LEU A 131 -15.19 4.72 5.09
CA LEU A 131 -16.62 4.45 5.12
C LEU A 131 -17.24 4.68 3.73
N PRO A 132 -18.29 3.93 3.36
CA PRO A 132 -18.96 4.10 2.08
C PRO A 132 -19.56 5.50 1.96
N ALA A 133 -19.39 6.12 0.79
CA ALA A 133 -19.94 7.45 0.52
C ALA A 133 -21.48 7.44 0.50
N LEU A 134 -22.06 8.41 1.19
CA LEU A 134 -23.48 8.71 1.15
C LEU A 134 -23.85 9.30 -0.22
N ARG A 135 -25.11 9.12 -0.61
CA ARG A 135 -25.67 9.69 -1.84
C ARG A 135 -26.65 10.79 -1.48
N THR A 136 -26.45 11.96 -2.04
CA THR A 136 -27.42 13.04 -2.05
C THR A 136 -28.62 12.61 -2.86
N SER A 137 -29.79 12.87 -2.32
CA SER A 137 -31.06 12.77 -3.00
C SER A 137 -31.81 14.08 -2.83
N GLY A 138 -32.84 14.30 -3.65
CA GLY A 138 -33.68 15.48 -3.48
C GLY A 138 -34.32 15.57 -2.10
N ILE A 139 -35.05 16.67 -1.84
CA ILE A 139 -35.69 16.87 -0.54
C ILE A 139 -36.92 15.97 -0.43
N GLY A 140 -36.84 14.95 0.42
CA GLY A 140 -37.93 14.03 0.72
C GLY A 140 -38.67 14.40 1.99
N LEU A 141 -40.00 14.29 1.98
CA LEU A 141 -40.82 14.34 3.19
C LEU A 141 -41.09 12.91 3.66
N ILE A 142 -40.68 12.58 4.88
CA ILE A 142 -40.93 11.28 5.51
C ILE A 142 -42.02 11.40 6.57
N ARG A 143 -42.86 10.36 6.66
CA ARG A 143 -43.83 10.17 7.73
C ARG A 143 -43.37 8.99 8.59
N ASN A 144 -42.97 9.26 9.82
CA ASN A 144 -42.49 8.19 10.70
C ASN A 144 -43.63 7.24 11.06
N ASN A 145 -43.38 5.92 11.00
CA ASN A 145 -44.39 4.87 11.16
C ASN A 145 -45.52 4.92 10.11
N ARG A 146 -45.24 5.40 8.88
CA ARG A 146 -46.25 5.52 7.82
C ARG A 146 -46.96 4.20 7.52
N ALA A 147 -46.21 3.09 7.42
CA ALA A 147 -46.77 1.78 7.15
C ALA A 147 -47.78 1.35 8.21
N PHE A 148 -47.44 1.52 9.49
CA PHE A 148 -48.34 1.24 10.61
C PHE A 148 -49.57 2.16 10.61
N GLY A 149 -49.38 3.45 10.34
CA GLY A 149 -50.48 4.42 10.19
C GLY A 149 -51.43 4.04 9.04
N MET A 150 -50.88 3.64 7.89
CA MET A 150 -51.65 3.20 6.73
C MET A 150 -52.42 1.91 7.03
N TRP A 151 -51.81 0.95 7.73
CA TRP A 151 -52.48 -0.29 8.14
C TRP A 151 -53.71 -0.01 9.03
N ASN A 152 -53.57 0.85 10.04
CA ASN A 152 -54.69 1.29 10.87
C ASN A 152 -55.79 1.98 10.03
N ASN A 153 -55.39 2.81 9.05
CA ASN A 153 -56.33 3.46 8.15
C ASN A 153 -57.07 2.45 7.27
N LEU A 154 -56.37 1.47 6.68
CA LEU A 154 -56.97 0.42 5.85
C LEU A 154 -58.00 -0.41 6.64
N GLN A 155 -57.72 -0.75 7.91
CA GLN A 155 -58.70 -1.43 8.76
C GLN A 155 -59.94 -0.58 9.00
N ALA A 156 -59.77 0.71 9.29
CA ALA A 156 -60.87 1.64 9.50
C ALA A 156 -61.67 1.86 8.20
N ILE A 157 -61.01 1.98 7.04
CA ILE A 157 -61.64 2.11 5.72
C ILE A 157 -62.40 0.83 5.38
N TYR A 158 -61.85 -0.36 5.64
CA TYR A 158 -62.55 -1.63 5.38
C TYR A 158 -63.86 -1.71 6.16
N ALA A 159 -63.83 -1.41 7.47
CA ALA A 159 -65.03 -1.38 8.31
C ALA A 159 -66.06 -0.35 7.81
N ARG A 160 -65.61 0.84 7.42
CA ARG A 160 -66.48 1.89 6.84
C ARG A 160 -67.06 1.48 5.48
N ASN A 161 -66.29 0.83 4.62
CA ASN A 161 -66.75 0.39 3.31
C ASN A 161 -67.84 -0.67 3.44
N LEU A 162 -67.70 -1.62 4.36
CA LEU A 162 -68.76 -2.57 4.70
C LEU A 162 -70.02 -1.85 5.20
N ALA A 163 -69.87 -0.84 6.07
CA ALA A 163 -71.00 -0.06 6.55
C ALA A 163 -71.69 0.74 5.44
N VAL A 164 -70.93 1.39 4.55
CA VAL A 164 -71.46 2.15 3.39
C VAL A 164 -72.21 1.23 2.44
N THR A 165 -71.56 0.15 1.98
CA THR A 165 -72.17 -0.81 1.04
C THR A 165 -73.36 -1.57 1.64
N GLY A 166 -73.37 -1.80 2.95
CA GLY A 166 -74.50 -2.38 3.69
C GLY A 166 -75.64 -1.41 4.01
N GLY A 167 -75.56 -0.14 3.58
CA GLY A 167 -76.60 0.88 3.82
C GLY A 167 -76.60 1.50 5.23
N GLY A 168 -75.53 1.29 6.00
CA GLY A 168 -75.34 1.88 7.33
C GLY A 168 -74.94 3.36 7.29
N ALA A 169 -75.35 4.10 8.32
CA ALA A 169 -74.95 5.50 8.48
C ALA A 169 -73.44 5.60 8.76
N THR A 170 -72.66 6.01 7.75
CA THR A 170 -71.20 6.17 7.86
C THR A 170 -70.82 7.64 7.75
N GLU A 171 -69.94 8.07 8.65
CA GLU A 171 -69.37 9.42 8.66
C GLU A 171 -67.92 9.39 8.17
N LEU A 172 -67.62 10.29 7.23
CA LEU A 172 -66.32 10.47 6.61
C LEU A 172 -65.72 11.81 7.02
N PHE A 173 -64.40 11.84 7.18
CA PHE A 173 -63.59 13.04 7.35
C PHE A 173 -62.61 13.16 6.17
N LEU A 174 -61.89 14.27 6.08
CA LEU A 174 -60.87 14.47 5.04
C LEU A 174 -59.86 13.33 4.98
N ASP A 175 -59.42 12.82 6.14
CA ASP A 175 -58.50 11.68 6.26
C ASP A 175 -59.01 10.38 5.59
N ASP A 176 -60.33 10.24 5.44
CA ASP A 176 -60.98 9.07 4.85
C ASP A 176 -61.19 9.20 3.33
N ILE A 177 -61.15 10.43 2.82
CA ILE A 177 -61.41 10.75 1.41
C ILE A 177 -60.19 11.39 0.74
N ILE A 178 -59.00 11.21 1.30
CA ILE A 178 -57.78 11.74 0.72
C ILE A 178 -57.33 10.90 -0.47
N ARG A 179 -57.11 11.56 -1.60
CA ARG A 179 -56.56 10.97 -2.82
C ARG A 179 -55.04 11.13 -2.89
N GLY A 180 -54.55 12.27 -2.41
CA GLY A 180 -53.14 12.60 -2.49
C GLY A 180 -52.83 13.99 -1.98
N TYR A 181 -51.68 14.51 -2.41
CA TYR A 181 -51.09 15.73 -1.88
C TYR A 181 -50.54 16.62 -2.99
N ARG A 182 -50.71 17.94 -2.82
CA ARG A 182 -50.03 18.98 -3.60
C ARG A 182 -48.91 19.56 -2.75
N VAL A 183 -47.74 19.70 -3.34
CA VAL A 183 -46.54 20.08 -2.62
C VAL A 183 -46.10 21.44 -3.11
N ASP A 184 -45.95 22.38 -2.18
CA ASP A 184 -45.39 23.70 -2.49
C ASP A 184 -44.02 23.84 -1.83
N VAL A 185 -43.07 24.44 -2.54
CA VAL A 185 -41.72 24.75 -2.06
C VAL A 185 -41.50 26.25 -2.13
N ARG A 186 -40.80 26.78 -1.13
CA ARG A 186 -40.28 28.14 -1.10
C ARG A 186 -38.76 28.10 -1.06
N ASP A 187 -38.10 28.81 -1.98
CA ASP A 187 -36.66 29.05 -1.97
C ASP A 187 -36.38 30.32 -1.14
N GLY A 188 -35.69 30.16 -0.01
CA GLY A 188 -35.46 31.20 0.99
C GLY A 188 -36.75 31.89 1.45
N ASP A 189 -36.79 33.20 1.28
CA ASP A 189 -37.93 34.07 1.57
C ASP A 189 -38.64 34.56 0.28
N GLY A 190 -38.42 33.89 -0.85
CA GLY A 190 -39.11 34.15 -2.11
C GLY A 190 -40.55 33.64 -2.15
N ASP A 191 -41.11 33.53 -3.36
CA ASP A 191 -42.48 33.06 -3.56
C ASP A 191 -42.65 31.55 -3.35
N TRP A 192 -43.89 31.14 -3.07
CA TRP A 192 -44.27 29.72 -3.05
C TRP A 192 -44.49 29.21 -4.48
N PHE A 193 -43.86 28.08 -4.81
CA PHE A 193 -44.00 27.40 -6.08
C PHE A 193 -44.68 26.04 -5.89
N SER A 194 -45.71 25.75 -6.69
CA SER A 194 -46.30 24.41 -6.72
C SER A 194 -45.43 23.47 -7.52
N LEU A 195 -45.05 22.35 -6.93
CA LEU A 195 -44.34 21.27 -7.63
C LEU A 195 -45.28 20.37 -8.45
N THR A 196 -46.58 20.63 -8.40
CA THR A 196 -47.61 19.79 -9.02
C THR A 196 -48.39 20.49 -10.12
N GLU A 197 -48.05 21.74 -10.44
CA GLU A 197 -48.62 22.46 -11.57
C GLU A 197 -48.19 21.81 -12.90
N ARG A 198 -49.15 21.64 -13.82
CA ARG A 198 -48.93 20.92 -15.08
C ARG A 198 -49.87 21.36 -16.18
N VAL A 199 -49.47 21.05 -17.40
CA VAL A 199 -50.29 21.08 -18.61
C VAL A 199 -50.60 19.64 -19.01
N GLY A 200 -51.86 19.25 -18.97
CA GLY A 200 -52.34 17.95 -19.45
C GLY A 200 -52.86 18.04 -20.89
N TYR A 201 -52.41 17.11 -21.72
CA TYR A 201 -52.90 16.86 -23.07
C TYR A 201 -53.72 15.58 -23.05
N TYR A 202 -54.99 15.68 -23.38
CA TYR A 202 -55.94 14.58 -23.34
C TYR A 202 -56.47 14.34 -24.76
N HIS A 203 -56.23 13.15 -25.29
CA HIS A 203 -56.69 12.77 -26.62
C HIS A 203 -57.64 11.58 -26.48
N LEU A 204 -58.91 11.78 -26.85
CA LEU A 204 -59.88 10.69 -26.87
C LEU A 204 -59.62 9.83 -28.10
N THR A 205 -59.38 8.54 -27.89
CA THR A 205 -59.20 7.57 -28.97
C THR A 205 -60.52 6.81 -29.17
N SER A 206 -60.60 5.97 -30.20
CA SER A 206 -61.70 5.01 -30.37
C SER A 206 -61.18 3.79 -31.10
N ALA A 207 -61.77 2.62 -30.83
CA ALA A 207 -61.55 1.43 -31.64
C ALA A 207 -62.39 1.44 -32.94
N ASP A 208 -63.35 2.38 -33.05
CA ASP A 208 -64.18 2.56 -34.25
C ASP A 208 -63.37 3.24 -35.37
N PRO A 209 -63.15 2.58 -36.52
CA PRO A 209 -62.43 3.16 -37.65
C PRO A 209 -63.12 4.38 -38.29
N ALA A 210 -64.39 4.67 -37.97
CA ALA A 210 -65.11 5.86 -38.42
C ALA A 210 -64.87 7.10 -37.54
N TYR A 211 -64.23 6.96 -36.37
CA TYR A 211 -63.93 8.08 -35.48
C TYR A 211 -62.73 8.88 -36.01
N THR A 212 -62.96 10.14 -36.39
CA THR A 212 -61.96 11.01 -37.03
C THR A 212 -60.98 11.70 -36.07
N GLY A 213 -60.98 11.36 -34.78
CA GLY A 213 -60.09 11.94 -33.78
C GLY A 213 -60.47 13.37 -33.38
N ASP A 214 -60.76 13.59 -32.10
CA ASP A 214 -60.89 14.94 -31.56
C ASP A 214 -59.50 15.59 -31.40
N ASN A 215 -59.44 16.92 -31.59
CA ASN A 215 -58.24 17.69 -31.25
C ASN A 215 -57.86 17.45 -29.77
N PRO A 216 -56.59 17.18 -29.46
CA PRO A 216 -56.16 16.99 -28.07
C PRO A 216 -56.58 18.17 -27.20
N MET A 217 -57.32 17.91 -26.14
CA MET A 217 -57.68 18.94 -25.16
C MET A 217 -56.47 19.28 -24.32
N GLN A 218 -56.08 20.56 -24.31
CA GLN A 218 -55.06 21.08 -23.42
C GLN A 218 -55.71 21.71 -22.18
N ILE A 219 -55.29 21.28 -20.99
CA ILE A 219 -55.79 21.79 -19.72
C ILE A 219 -54.61 22.08 -18.80
N THR A 220 -54.44 23.33 -18.39
CA THR A 220 -53.56 23.69 -17.28
C THR A 220 -54.29 23.43 -15.97
N ASP A 221 -53.76 22.53 -15.16
CA ASP A 221 -54.29 22.20 -13.84
C ASP A 221 -53.18 21.85 -12.84
N GLU A 222 -53.60 21.48 -11.64
CA GLU A 222 -52.69 21.07 -10.58
C GLU A 222 -52.91 19.58 -10.26
N GLY A 223 -51.87 18.78 -10.49
CA GLY A 223 -51.82 17.36 -10.17
C GLY A 223 -51.74 17.10 -8.66
N HIS A 224 -51.37 15.87 -8.31
CA HIS A 224 -51.09 15.48 -6.92
C HIS A 224 -50.16 14.27 -6.91
N VAL A 225 -49.38 14.13 -5.83
CA VAL A 225 -48.72 12.88 -5.48
C VAL A 225 -49.73 11.97 -4.79
N LYS A 226 -49.78 10.69 -5.17
CA LYS A 226 -50.70 9.72 -4.57
C LYS A 226 -50.43 9.53 -3.07
N GLY A 227 -51.49 9.39 -2.27
CA GLY A 227 -51.40 9.32 -0.82
C GLY A 227 -50.69 8.06 -0.28
N ALA A 228 -50.87 6.91 -0.95
CA ALA A 228 -50.21 5.66 -0.63
C ALA A 228 -50.04 4.81 -1.90
N SER A 229 -48.82 4.73 -2.41
CA SER A 229 -48.45 3.79 -3.47
C SER A 229 -47.70 2.63 -2.82
N THR A 230 -48.25 1.42 -2.88
CA THR A 230 -47.63 0.20 -2.36
C THR A 230 -47.07 -0.65 -3.49
N SER A 231 -46.05 -1.45 -3.20
CA SER A 231 -45.55 -2.49 -4.08
C SER A 231 -45.67 -3.86 -3.41
N SER A 232 -45.93 -4.90 -4.18
CA SER A 232 -45.84 -6.31 -3.76
C SER A 232 -44.63 -6.97 -4.41
N ASP A 233 -44.35 -8.22 -4.06
CA ASP A 233 -43.42 -9.04 -4.86
C ASP A 233 -43.92 -9.22 -6.30
N LEU A 234 -43.04 -9.74 -7.17
CA LEU A 234 -43.31 -9.97 -8.60
C LEU A 234 -44.45 -10.97 -8.84
N ASN A 235 -44.81 -11.77 -7.84
CA ASN A 235 -45.86 -12.79 -7.94
C ASN A 235 -47.20 -12.32 -7.34
N GLY A 236 -47.28 -11.06 -6.89
CA GLY A 236 -48.49 -10.52 -6.29
C GLY A 236 -48.79 -11.07 -4.90
N GLY A 237 -47.75 -11.38 -4.11
CA GLY A 237 -47.87 -11.85 -2.73
C GLY A 237 -48.70 -10.92 -1.83
N PRO A 238 -49.21 -11.44 -0.70
CA PRO A 238 -50.14 -10.71 0.18
C PRO A 238 -49.49 -9.53 0.92
N ASP A 239 -48.16 -9.49 0.97
CA ASP A 239 -47.42 -8.44 1.67
C ASP A 239 -47.26 -7.19 0.80
N LEU A 240 -47.65 -6.05 1.36
CA LEU A 240 -47.50 -4.74 0.74
C LEU A 240 -46.36 -3.97 1.38
N TYR A 241 -45.39 -3.57 0.57
CA TYR A 241 -44.35 -2.63 0.99
C TYR A 241 -44.83 -1.19 0.81
N LEU A 242 -44.71 -0.39 1.87
CA LEU A 242 -44.94 1.06 1.85
C LEU A 242 -43.75 1.78 2.44
N HIS A 243 -43.05 2.54 1.61
CA HIS A 243 -41.90 3.35 2.03
C HIS A 243 -42.34 4.55 2.92
N GLU A 244 -41.54 4.93 3.91
CA GLU A 244 -41.86 6.06 4.83
C GLU A 244 -41.90 7.42 4.12
N ALA A 245 -41.08 7.61 3.10
CA ALA A 245 -41.11 8.80 2.24
C ALA A 245 -42.43 8.93 1.49
N MET A 246 -43.13 10.05 1.71
CA MET A 246 -44.36 10.42 1.01
C MET A 246 -44.10 10.81 -0.44
N PHE A 247 -43.05 11.60 -0.65
CA PHE A 247 -42.54 12.03 -1.94
C PHE A 247 -41.10 12.50 -1.80
N ARG A 248 -40.42 12.69 -2.93
CA ARG A 248 -39.09 13.29 -2.99
C ARG A 248 -39.01 14.28 -4.15
N TRP A 249 -38.56 15.50 -3.85
CA TRP A 249 -38.39 16.56 -4.84
C TRP A 249 -36.92 16.71 -5.24
N GLU A 250 -36.60 16.33 -6.48
CA GLU A 250 -35.24 16.34 -7.04
C GLU A 250 -35.01 17.53 -7.99
N GLY A 251 -35.64 18.67 -7.73
CA GLY A 251 -35.55 19.85 -8.60
C GLY A 251 -36.44 19.80 -9.84
N TRP A 252 -37.33 18.81 -9.95
CA TRP A 252 -38.30 18.68 -11.05
C TRP A 252 -39.75 18.55 -10.53
N SER A 253 -40.75 18.66 -11.42
CA SER A 253 -42.16 18.50 -11.06
C SER A 253 -42.44 17.11 -10.50
N LEU A 254 -43.32 17.04 -9.49
CA LEU A 254 -43.84 15.80 -8.92
C LEU A 254 -45.06 15.25 -9.67
N ALA A 255 -45.58 16.00 -10.64
CA ALA A 255 -46.79 15.65 -11.40
C ALA A 255 -46.54 15.39 -12.89
N THR A 256 -45.28 15.51 -13.35
CA THR A 256 -44.89 15.34 -14.75
C THR A 256 -43.56 14.57 -14.84
N PRO A 257 -43.32 13.81 -15.92
CA PRO A 257 -42.04 13.13 -16.10
C PRO A 257 -40.90 14.13 -16.36
N LYS A 258 -39.68 13.80 -15.91
CA LYS A 258 -38.48 14.55 -16.28
C LYS A 258 -38.17 14.29 -17.77
N PRO A 259 -37.81 15.33 -18.55
CA PRO A 259 -37.38 15.16 -19.94
C PRO A 259 -36.16 14.23 -20.04
N GLY A 260 -36.11 13.41 -21.09
CA GLY A 260 -34.99 12.52 -21.37
C GLY A 260 -35.37 11.04 -21.45
N LYS A 261 -34.37 10.21 -21.77
CA LYS A 261 -34.50 8.75 -21.74
C LYS A 261 -34.40 8.25 -20.29
N THR A 262 -35.19 7.24 -19.95
CA THR A 262 -35.09 6.49 -18.69
C THR A 262 -34.48 5.12 -18.96
N ILE A 263 -33.95 4.47 -17.93
CA ILE A 263 -33.57 3.07 -18.04
C ILE A 263 -34.86 2.22 -18.10
N VAL A 264 -35.01 1.44 -19.18
CA VAL A 264 -36.14 0.54 -19.40
C VAL A 264 -35.64 -0.89 -19.55
N ARG A 265 -36.38 -1.85 -18.99
CA ARG A 265 -36.05 -3.27 -19.12
C ARG A 265 -36.34 -3.75 -20.53
N GLN A 266 -35.37 -4.40 -21.18
CA GLN A 266 -35.53 -5.04 -22.48
C GLN A 266 -35.70 -6.55 -22.26
N GLU A 267 -36.86 -7.10 -22.61
CA GLU A 267 -37.19 -8.52 -22.35
C GLU A 267 -36.66 -9.49 -23.44
N SER A 268 -35.95 -9.00 -24.46
CA SER A 268 -35.83 -9.73 -25.74
C SER A 268 -34.47 -10.36 -26.07
N ASP A 269 -33.44 -10.30 -25.21
CA ASP A 269 -32.15 -11.00 -25.48
C ASP A 269 -31.35 -11.30 -24.19
N PRO A 270 -31.09 -12.58 -23.84
CA PRO A 270 -30.30 -12.95 -22.66
C PRO A 270 -28.80 -12.60 -22.76
N ASN A 271 -28.30 -12.20 -23.95
CA ASN A 271 -26.90 -11.81 -24.14
C ASN A 271 -26.67 -10.28 -24.11
N LEU A 272 -27.73 -9.48 -24.00
CA LEU A 272 -27.64 -8.03 -23.85
C LEU A 272 -27.91 -7.61 -22.40
N PRO A 273 -27.37 -6.46 -21.95
CA PRO A 273 -27.77 -5.89 -20.68
C PRO A 273 -29.31 -5.79 -20.65
N PRO A 274 -29.98 -6.27 -19.59
CA PRO A 274 -31.44 -6.31 -19.52
C PRO A 274 -32.07 -4.91 -19.47
N GLU A 275 -31.28 -3.84 -19.52
CA GLU A 275 -31.64 -2.46 -19.27
C GLU A 275 -31.01 -1.55 -20.34
N VAL A 276 -31.84 -0.79 -21.05
CA VAL A 276 -31.40 0.15 -22.09
C VAL A 276 -32.00 1.55 -21.90
N PRO A 277 -31.31 2.63 -22.29
CA PRO A 277 -31.90 3.97 -22.31
C PRO A 277 -33.03 4.05 -23.35
N GLY A 278 -34.26 4.22 -22.89
CA GLY A 278 -35.44 4.32 -23.74
C GLY A 278 -36.45 5.31 -23.18
N HIS A 279 -37.47 5.64 -23.96
CA HIS A 279 -38.64 6.31 -23.41
C HIS A 279 -39.55 5.23 -22.85
N ARG A 280 -40.03 5.39 -21.61
CA ARG A 280 -41.16 4.57 -21.14
C ARG A 280 -42.32 4.86 -22.07
N GLN A 281 -42.72 3.85 -22.85
CA GLN A 281 -43.99 3.93 -23.56
C GLN A 281 -45.09 3.75 -22.52
N ASN A 282 -45.77 4.85 -22.20
CA ASN A 282 -47.07 4.77 -21.53
C ASN A 282 -48.08 4.30 -22.57
N SER A 283 -48.02 3.04 -22.99
CA SER A 283 -49.11 2.47 -23.76
C SER A 283 -50.26 2.23 -22.78
N ASN A 284 -51.37 2.94 -22.96
CA ASN A 284 -52.63 2.63 -22.29
C ASN A 284 -53.22 1.28 -22.78
N ALA A 285 -52.43 0.45 -23.46
CA ALA A 285 -52.79 -0.82 -24.08
C ALA A 285 -53.31 -1.89 -23.09
N GLY A 286 -53.21 -1.65 -21.78
CA GLY A 286 -53.68 -2.56 -20.72
C GLY A 286 -55.07 -2.26 -20.14
N VAL A 287 -55.70 -1.12 -20.44
CA VAL A 287 -57.06 -0.83 -19.94
C VAL A 287 -58.05 -0.94 -21.09
N ALA A 288 -58.55 -2.15 -21.33
CA ALA A 288 -59.36 -2.54 -22.49
C ALA A 288 -60.62 -1.68 -22.76
N ASN A 289 -61.00 -0.76 -21.87
CA ASN A 289 -62.26 -0.03 -21.92
C ASN A 289 -62.13 1.51 -21.75
N ILE A 290 -60.92 2.09 -21.73
CA ILE A 290 -60.74 3.55 -21.65
C ILE A 290 -60.00 4.04 -22.88
N HIS A 291 -60.75 4.55 -23.87
CA HIS A 291 -60.20 5.10 -25.11
C HIS A 291 -59.73 6.55 -24.92
N MET A 292 -58.64 6.73 -24.16
CA MET A 292 -58.07 8.04 -23.89
C MET A 292 -56.56 7.94 -23.69
N GLU A 293 -55.82 8.78 -24.39
CA GLU A 293 -54.39 9.00 -24.20
C GLU A 293 -54.15 10.27 -23.40
N VAL A 294 -53.21 10.22 -22.46
CA VAL A 294 -52.93 11.33 -21.55
C VAL A 294 -51.42 11.58 -21.48
N ASN A 295 -51.02 12.82 -21.71
CA ASN A 295 -49.64 13.28 -21.57
C ASN A 295 -49.59 14.51 -20.66
N PHE A 296 -48.59 14.60 -19.78
CA PHE A 296 -48.41 15.74 -18.89
C PHE A 296 -47.06 16.40 -19.11
N ARG A 297 -47.05 17.75 -19.17
CA ARG A 297 -45.85 18.58 -19.22
C ARG A 297 -45.86 19.61 -18.09
N THR A 298 -44.67 20.01 -17.66
CA THR A 298 -44.53 21.07 -16.65
C THR A 298 -44.93 22.42 -17.23
N VAL A 299 -45.56 23.29 -16.44
CA VAL A 299 -45.80 24.69 -16.85
C VAL A 299 -44.45 25.41 -16.93
N GLU A 300 -44.22 26.15 -18.01
CA GLU A 300 -42.96 26.88 -18.20
C GLU A 300 -42.72 27.87 -17.05
N LYS A 301 -41.48 27.90 -16.53
CA LYS A 301 -41.04 28.79 -15.43
C LYS A 301 -41.80 28.62 -14.10
N SER A 302 -42.51 27.52 -13.90
CA SER A 302 -43.28 27.25 -12.65
C SER A 302 -42.47 26.61 -11.52
N LEU A 303 -41.28 26.07 -11.78
CA LEU A 303 -40.49 25.34 -10.79
C LEU A 303 -39.34 26.19 -10.21
N PRO A 304 -39.05 26.08 -8.91
CA PRO A 304 -37.86 26.67 -8.31
C PRO A 304 -36.61 25.83 -8.64
N ARG A 305 -35.42 26.46 -8.58
CA ARG A 305 -34.14 25.76 -8.79
C ARG A 305 -33.71 25.10 -7.48
N LEU A 306 -33.32 23.83 -7.53
CA LEU A 306 -32.71 23.12 -6.39
C LEU A 306 -31.17 23.28 -6.45
N ARG A 307 -30.57 23.91 -5.44
CA ARG A 307 -29.14 24.25 -5.42
C ARG A 307 -28.49 23.95 -4.07
N PHE A 308 -27.24 23.50 -4.10
CA PHE A 308 -26.45 23.30 -2.89
C PHE A 308 -26.16 24.64 -2.20
N GLY A 309 -26.38 24.69 -0.89
CA GLY A 309 -26.23 25.90 -0.07
C GLY A 309 -27.50 26.72 0.07
N ASN A 310 -28.47 26.59 -0.85
CA ASN A 310 -29.76 27.28 -0.75
C ASN A 310 -30.64 26.66 0.34
N SER A 311 -31.53 27.47 0.91
CA SER A 311 -32.47 27.05 1.96
C SER A 311 -33.88 26.93 1.41
N TYR A 312 -34.58 25.85 1.74
CA TYR A 312 -35.93 25.57 1.25
C TYR A 312 -36.90 25.32 2.40
N ARG A 313 -38.15 25.71 2.20
CA ARG A 313 -39.29 25.31 3.06
C ARG A 313 -40.35 24.60 2.24
N MET A 314 -41.06 23.69 2.89
CA MET A 314 -42.16 22.94 2.30
C MET A 314 -43.47 23.21 3.04
N ARG A 315 -44.57 23.20 2.28
CA ARG A 315 -45.92 23.01 2.79
C ARG A 315 -46.66 22.03 1.89
N VAL A 316 -47.60 21.28 2.45
CA VAL A 316 -48.30 20.22 1.73
C VAL A 316 -49.80 20.36 1.94
N ARG A 317 -50.54 20.38 0.83
CA ARG A 317 -52.00 20.55 0.76
C ARG A 317 -52.65 19.21 0.44
N ALA A 318 -53.64 18.81 1.21
CA ALA A 318 -54.43 17.61 0.95
C ALA A 318 -55.30 17.79 -0.30
N VAL A 319 -55.52 16.69 -1.01
CA VAL A 319 -56.41 16.60 -2.17
C VAL A 319 -57.41 15.49 -1.90
N ASP A 320 -58.70 15.83 -1.90
CA ASP A 320 -59.78 14.86 -1.71
C ASP A 320 -60.04 14.01 -2.98
N LEU A 321 -60.96 13.04 -2.89
CA LEU A 321 -61.36 12.16 -4.00
C LEU A 321 -61.85 12.93 -5.24
N GLY A 322 -62.52 14.06 -5.04
CA GLY A 322 -63.02 14.96 -6.09
C GLY A 322 -61.94 15.83 -6.73
N GLY A 323 -60.74 15.86 -6.15
CA GLY A 323 -59.63 16.71 -6.59
C GLY A 323 -59.64 18.12 -5.98
N TYR A 324 -60.47 18.35 -4.96
CA TYR A 324 -60.54 19.62 -4.23
C TYR A 324 -59.61 19.63 -3.01
N GLY A 325 -59.32 20.83 -2.53
CA GLY A 325 -58.39 21.12 -1.44
C GLY A 325 -58.00 22.60 -1.49
N PRO A 326 -57.22 23.11 -0.51
CA PRO A 326 -56.72 24.47 -0.56
C PRO A 326 -56.01 24.76 -1.89
N ARG A 327 -56.29 25.90 -2.53
CA ARG A 327 -55.49 26.40 -3.67
C ARG A 327 -54.22 27.03 -3.15
N MET A 328 -53.14 27.06 -3.93
CA MET A 328 -51.84 27.61 -3.50
C MET A 328 -51.95 29.04 -2.94
N LYS A 329 -52.74 29.91 -3.58
CA LYS A 329 -52.98 31.30 -3.16
C LYS A 329 -53.85 31.43 -1.89
N ASP A 330 -54.68 30.42 -1.61
CA ASP A 330 -55.63 30.41 -0.50
C ASP A 330 -55.12 29.52 0.66
N ALA A 331 -53.88 29.04 0.57
CA ALA A 331 -53.30 28.10 1.52
C ALA A 331 -52.78 28.83 2.77
N PRO A 332 -53.12 28.37 3.99
CA PRO A 332 -52.65 28.98 5.22
C PRO A 332 -51.12 29.02 5.31
N VAL A 333 -50.59 30.04 5.98
CA VAL A 333 -49.13 30.27 6.13
C VAL A 333 -48.66 30.20 7.59
N ASP A 334 -49.53 29.77 8.52
CA ASP A 334 -49.17 29.58 9.92
C ASP A 334 -48.01 28.61 10.08
N ALA A 335 -47.12 28.89 11.06
CA ALA A 335 -45.90 28.12 11.28
C ALA A 335 -46.14 26.61 11.47
N LYS A 336 -47.32 26.20 11.96
CA LYS A 336 -47.69 24.79 12.15
C LYS A 336 -47.80 23.99 10.84
N TYR A 337 -48.02 24.66 9.70
CA TYR A 337 -48.13 24.03 8.38
C TYR A 337 -46.82 24.06 7.57
N LEU A 338 -45.80 24.74 8.09
CA LEU A 338 -44.54 24.94 7.40
C LEU A 338 -43.47 24.01 7.99
N SER A 339 -42.65 23.42 7.12
CA SER A 339 -41.44 22.74 7.57
C SER A 339 -40.43 23.75 8.17
N ASN A 340 -39.45 23.23 8.91
CA ASN A 340 -38.24 23.98 9.20
C ASN A 340 -37.52 24.34 7.89
N ALA A 341 -36.72 25.41 7.92
CA ALA A 341 -35.86 25.77 6.81
C ALA A 341 -34.76 24.71 6.66
N LEU A 342 -34.61 24.16 5.46
CA LEU A 342 -33.67 23.11 5.14
C LEU A 342 -32.61 23.62 4.15
N ALA A 343 -31.35 23.63 4.56
CA ALA A 343 -30.27 23.99 3.65
C ALA A 343 -29.83 22.76 2.84
N TYR A 344 -30.07 22.78 1.52
CA TYR A 344 -29.78 21.66 0.65
C TYR A 344 -28.27 21.44 0.51
N SER A 345 -27.78 20.22 0.70
CA SER A 345 -26.35 19.94 0.90
C SER A 345 -25.88 18.72 0.11
N ARG A 346 -24.59 18.72 -0.23
CA ARG A 346 -23.92 17.62 -0.94
C ARG A 346 -23.35 16.60 0.05
N PHE A 347 -23.62 15.32 -0.15
CA PHE A 347 -23.13 14.23 0.67
C PHE A 347 -22.08 13.35 -0.03
N GLU A 348 -21.99 13.41 -1.35
CA GLU A 348 -20.90 12.79 -2.10
C GLU A 348 -19.60 13.56 -1.84
N PRO A 349 -18.49 12.88 -1.52
CA PRO A 349 -17.19 13.54 -1.38
C PRO A 349 -16.73 14.18 -2.70
N VAL A 350 -15.79 15.11 -2.60
CA VAL A 350 -15.01 15.59 -3.75
C VAL A 350 -13.90 14.58 -3.99
N THR A 351 -14.01 13.79 -5.06
CA THR A 351 -13.05 12.72 -5.36
C THR A 351 -11.64 13.28 -5.58
N GLN A 352 -10.63 12.45 -5.38
CA GLN A 352 -9.24 12.78 -5.65
C GLN A 352 -9.00 13.22 -7.11
N PRO A 353 -7.97 14.04 -7.37
CA PRO A 353 -7.51 14.37 -8.71
C PRO A 353 -7.30 13.12 -9.58
N PHE A 354 -7.55 13.24 -10.87
CA PHE A 354 -7.28 12.14 -11.80
C PHE A 354 -5.83 12.22 -12.30
N ILE A 355 -5.09 11.13 -12.17
CA ILE A 355 -3.72 11.02 -12.71
C ILE A 355 -3.79 10.60 -14.18
N VAL A 356 -3.21 11.41 -15.07
CA VAL A 356 -3.04 11.05 -16.49
C VAL A 356 -1.56 10.74 -16.74
N LEU A 357 -1.31 9.61 -17.40
CA LEU A 357 0.02 9.22 -17.83
C LEU A 357 0.51 10.18 -18.92
N ARG A 358 1.73 10.67 -18.78
CA ARG A 358 2.41 11.44 -19.83
C ARG A 358 3.30 10.55 -20.68
N ASP A 359 4.04 9.68 -20.01
CA ASP A 359 5.06 8.83 -20.60
C ASP A 359 4.63 7.36 -20.56
N LYS A 360 5.26 6.55 -21.41
CA LYS A 360 5.16 5.09 -21.39
C LYS A 360 5.48 4.54 -20.00
N VAL A 361 4.66 3.61 -19.52
CA VAL A 361 4.88 2.89 -18.26
C VAL A 361 5.97 1.84 -18.48
N ARG A 362 6.94 1.80 -17.56
CA ARG A 362 8.11 0.90 -17.57
C ARG A 362 8.09 -0.05 -16.37
N GLU A 363 9.10 -0.89 -16.23
CA GLU A 363 9.23 -1.88 -15.15
C GLU A 363 9.07 -1.23 -13.77
N GLY A 364 8.11 -1.72 -12.98
CA GLY A 364 7.81 -1.18 -11.66
C GLY A 364 7.09 0.18 -11.66
N GLU A 365 6.69 0.73 -12.81
CA GLU A 365 5.85 1.94 -12.87
C GLU A 365 4.36 1.61 -12.96
N SER A 366 3.54 2.57 -12.54
CA SER A 366 2.10 2.59 -12.80
C SER A 366 1.61 4.05 -12.84
N ALA A 367 0.29 4.27 -12.94
CA ALA A 367 -0.27 5.61 -12.76
C ALA A 367 0.12 6.22 -11.40
N GLU A 368 0.09 5.40 -10.33
CA GLU A 368 0.35 5.82 -8.94
C GLU A 368 1.75 5.43 -8.44
N ARG A 369 2.63 5.00 -9.34
CA ARG A 369 4.03 4.67 -9.02
C ARG A 369 4.96 5.27 -10.07
N MET A 370 5.66 6.34 -9.70
CA MET A 370 6.58 7.07 -10.56
C MET A 370 8.02 6.67 -10.22
N VAL A 371 8.83 6.38 -11.24
CA VAL A 371 10.17 5.82 -11.05
C VAL A 371 11.18 6.58 -11.91
N ILE A 372 12.26 7.03 -11.29
CA ILE A 372 13.51 7.43 -11.97
C ILE A 372 14.58 6.38 -11.67
N ARG A 373 15.48 6.16 -12.62
CA ARG A 373 16.48 5.07 -12.56
C ARG A 373 17.88 5.62 -12.70
N SER A 374 18.78 5.10 -11.89
CA SER A 374 20.20 5.46 -11.92
C SER A 374 21.07 4.27 -11.52
N ASN A 375 22.39 4.48 -11.48
CA ASN A 375 23.31 3.55 -10.81
C ASN A 375 24.02 4.27 -9.65
N PHE A 376 24.73 3.51 -8.81
CA PHE A 376 25.53 4.10 -7.72
C PHE A 376 26.55 5.13 -8.23
N ASP A 377 27.07 4.95 -9.45
CA ASP A 377 28.09 5.80 -10.09
C ASP A 377 27.57 6.65 -11.26
N LYS A 378 26.27 6.58 -11.57
CA LYS A 378 25.64 7.31 -12.68
C LYS A 378 24.46 8.12 -12.19
N LYS A 379 24.37 9.37 -12.62
CA LYS A 379 23.15 10.18 -12.46
C LYS A 379 22.04 9.66 -13.38
N THR A 380 20.79 10.03 -13.14
CA THR A 380 19.66 9.62 -14.00
C THR A 380 19.88 10.09 -15.44
N SER A 381 20.45 11.29 -15.65
CA SER A 381 20.81 11.84 -16.99
C SER A 381 21.82 10.99 -17.74
N ASP A 382 22.81 10.45 -17.04
CA ASP A 382 23.91 9.70 -17.66
C ASP A 382 23.53 8.22 -17.81
N TYR A 383 22.69 7.74 -16.89
CA TYR A 383 22.22 6.37 -16.86
C TYR A 383 21.31 6.03 -18.04
N THR A 384 20.50 6.96 -18.53
CA THR A 384 19.65 6.70 -19.71
C THR A 384 20.46 6.32 -20.93
N THR A 385 21.53 7.07 -21.20
CA THR A 385 22.42 6.81 -22.33
C THR A 385 23.18 5.49 -22.13
N PHE A 386 23.75 5.29 -20.94
CA PHE A 386 24.45 4.05 -20.58
C PHE A 386 23.55 2.81 -20.72
N ALA A 387 22.35 2.84 -20.15
CA ALA A 387 21.43 1.70 -20.16
C ALA A 387 20.93 1.37 -21.58
N GLN A 388 20.69 2.36 -22.43
CA GLN A 388 20.34 2.14 -23.84
C GLN A 388 21.46 1.45 -24.60
N THR A 389 22.71 1.89 -24.39
CA THR A 389 23.88 1.29 -25.06
C THR A 389 24.15 -0.14 -24.63
N THR A 390 23.86 -0.49 -23.37
CA THR A 390 24.22 -1.78 -22.80
C THR A 390 23.07 -2.79 -22.79
N PHE A 391 21.82 -2.34 -22.64
CA PHE A 391 20.67 -3.20 -22.34
C PHE A 391 19.42 -2.92 -23.19
N ALA A 392 19.49 -2.05 -24.20
CA ALA A 392 18.38 -1.67 -25.09
C ALA A 392 17.13 -1.10 -24.38
N ALA A 393 17.28 -0.51 -23.17
CA ALA A 393 16.15 -0.04 -22.35
C ALA A 393 15.80 1.45 -22.55
N GLU A 394 14.51 1.82 -22.61
CA GLU A 394 14.03 3.19 -22.87
C GLU A 394 13.85 4.06 -21.61
N PHE A 395 14.85 4.21 -20.73
CA PHE A 395 14.72 5.02 -19.50
C PHE A 395 14.76 6.53 -19.74
N THR A 396 14.18 7.32 -18.81
CA THR A 396 14.18 8.79 -18.83
C THR A 396 14.82 9.37 -17.55
N PRO A 397 15.46 10.56 -17.63
CA PRO A 397 16.15 11.17 -16.47
C PRO A 397 15.17 11.70 -15.42
N GLU A 398 13.95 12.03 -15.84
CA GLU A 398 12.83 12.43 -15.00
C GLU A 398 11.59 11.63 -15.38
N ASN A 399 10.59 11.65 -14.52
CA ASN A 399 9.30 11.01 -14.75
C ASN A 399 8.19 11.96 -14.31
N SER A 400 7.14 12.10 -15.12
CA SER A 400 6.06 13.05 -14.82
C SER A 400 4.67 12.47 -15.03
N ARG A 401 3.71 13.04 -14.31
CA ARG A 401 2.29 12.69 -14.36
C ARG A 401 1.46 13.96 -14.31
N TRP A 402 0.40 14.01 -15.11
CA TRP A 402 -0.58 15.07 -14.99
C TRP A 402 -1.53 14.78 -13.83
N LEU A 403 -1.82 15.79 -13.03
CA LEU A 403 -2.90 15.78 -12.05
C LEU A 403 -3.99 16.73 -12.53
N SER A 404 -5.12 16.13 -12.91
CA SER A 404 -6.31 16.81 -13.41
C SER A 404 -7.35 16.96 -12.30
N PRO A 405 -8.16 18.05 -12.29
CA PRO A 405 -9.37 18.12 -11.48
C PRO A 405 -10.25 16.87 -11.59
N PRO A 406 -10.92 16.47 -10.51
CA PRO A 406 -11.87 15.36 -10.57
C PRO A 406 -13.04 15.68 -11.52
N LYS A 407 -13.44 14.70 -12.34
CA LYS A 407 -14.63 14.78 -13.20
C LYS A 407 -15.91 14.77 -12.35
N THR A 408 -16.92 15.52 -12.78
CA THR A 408 -18.26 15.50 -12.17
C THR A 408 -19.37 15.30 -13.22
N SER A 409 -20.60 15.11 -12.74
CA SER A 409 -21.79 15.03 -13.60
C SER A 409 -22.35 16.41 -13.94
N GLN A 410 -23.08 16.53 -15.05
CA GLN A 410 -23.83 17.75 -15.41
C GLN A 410 -24.81 18.10 -14.30
N LEU A 411 -25.49 17.10 -13.73
CA LEU A 411 -26.47 17.31 -12.65
C LEU A 411 -25.81 17.89 -11.39
N THR A 412 -24.63 17.41 -11.02
CA THR A 412 -23.87 17.95 -9.89
C THR A 412 -23.45 19.39 -10.16
N ALA A 413 -22.94 19.68 -11.36
CA ALA A 413 -22.58 21.05 -11.77
C ALA A 413 -23.80 21.99 -11.77
N GLU A 414 -24.95 21.52 -12.26
CA GLU A 414 -26.21 22.26 -12.24
C GLU A 414 -26.68 22.55 -10.81
N THR A 415 -26.59 21.55 -9.92
CA THR A 415 -26.97 21.72 -8.52
C THR A 415 -26.03 22.66 -7.77
N HIS A 416 -24.77 22.80 -8.21
CA HIS A 416 -23.86 23.86 -7.74
C HIS A 416 -24.14 25.24 -8.37
N GLY A 417 -25.08 25.33 -9.31
CA GLY A 417 -25.49 26.59 -9.94
C GLY A 417 -24.61 27.02 -11.11
N MET A 418 -23.78 26.15 -11.66
CA MET A 418 -22.75 26.54 -12.63
C MET A 418 -23.30 27.04 -13.97
N PHE A 419 -24.54 26.68 -14.31
CA PHE A 419 -25.23 27.15 -15.51
C PHE A 419 -26.17 28.34 -15.24
N ASP A 420 -26.32 28.76 -13.99
CA ASP A 420 -27.40 29.68 -13.60
C ASP A 420 -27.29 31.07 -14.21
N ALA A 421 -26.06 31.57 -14.38
CA ALA A 421 -25.78 32.87 -14.97
C ALA A 421 -26.17 32.90 -16.46
N MET A 422 -25.71 31.92 -17.24
CA MET A 422 -26.05 31.77 -18.67
C MET A 422 -27.55 31.62 -18.88
N ILE A 423 -28.21 30.77 -18.10
CA ILE A 423 -29.67 30.56 -18.19
C ILE A 423 -30.42 31.86 -17.86
N LYS A 424 -29.97 32.62 -16.84
CA LYS A 424 -30.59 33.93 -16.51
C LYS A 424 -30.38 34.97 -17.62
N ALA A 425 -29.25 34.93 -18.31
CA ALA A 425 -28.94 35.79 -19.45
C ALA A 425 -29.65 35.38 -20.76
N GLY A 426 -30.37 34.24 -20.78
CA GLY A 426 -31.03 33.71 -21.98
C GLY A 426 -30.11 32.90 -22.89
N GLN A 427 -28.86 32.64 -22.48
CA GLN A 427 -27.85 31.88 -23.23
C GLN A 427 -28.03 30.36 -23.02
N ILE A 428 -29.22 29.85 -23.33
CA ILE A 428 -29.60 28.45 -23.05
C ILE A 428 -28.80 27.47 -23.93
N GLU A 429 -28.57 27.83 -25.19
CA GLU A 429 -27.82 27.01 -26.14
C GLU A 429 -26.35 26.87 -25.72
N GLU A 430 -25.69 27.97 -25.32
CA GLU A 430 -24.32 27.94 -24.78
C GLU A 430 -24.21 27.09 -23.50
N ALA A 431 -25.20 27.20 -22.59
CA ALA A 431 -25.26 26.37 -21.39
C ALA A 431 -25.40 24.88 -21.74
N TYR A 432 -26.16 24.55 -22.79
CA TYR A 432 -26.31 23.18 -23.28
C TYR A 432 -25.01 22.65 -23.91
N HIS A 433 -24.34 23.45 -24.74
CA HIS A 433 -23.02 23.08 -25.29
C HIS A 433 -22.00 22.86 -24.19
N LEU A 434 -22.00 23.70 -23.16
CA LEU A 434 -21.11 23.49 -22.03
C LEU A 434 -21.45 22.23 -21.24
N ALA A 435 -22.73 21.98 -20.98
CA ALA A 435 -23.20 20.76 -20.30
C ALA A 435 -22.76 19.48 -21.03
N SER A 436 -22.68 19.51 -22.37
CA SER A 436 -22.24 18.35 -23.17
C SER A 436 -20.79 17.91 -22.90
N LYS A 437 -19.94 18.76 -22.30
CA LYS A 437 -18.60 18.35 -21.83
C LYS A 437 -18.68 17.19 -20.82
N GLU A 438 -19.80 16.96 -20.13
CA GLU A 438 -19.93 15.81 -19.21
C GLU A 438 -19.54 14.48 -19.87
N GLU A 439 -19.82 14.29 -21.15
CA GLU A 439 -19.51 13.04 -21.85
C GLU A 439 -18.01 12.84 -22.11
N GLY A 440 -17.20 13.90 -22.02
CA GLY A 440 -15.80 13.86 -22.40
C GLY A 440 -14.92 12.98 -21.51
N THR A 441 -13.84 12.46 -22.07
CA THR A 441 -12.85 11.61 -21.39
C THR A 441 -11.46 11.83 -21.98
N PHE A 442 -10.40 11.51 -21.24
CA PHE A 442 -9.03 11.53 -21.76
C PHE A 442 -8.77 10.44 -22.82
N LEU A 443 -9.78 9.64 -23.18
CA LEU A 443 -9.73 8.75 -24.34
C LEU A 443 -10.17 9.45 -25.64
N ASP A 444 -10.85 10.60 -25.55
CA ASP A 444 -11.33 11.30 -26.73
C ASP A 444 -10.16 11.94 -27.50
N THR A 445 -10.21 11.81 -28.83
CA THR A 445 -9.24 12.43 -29.74
C THR A 445 -9.61 13.86 -30.13
N SER A 446 -10.78 14.32 -29.70
CA SER A 446 -11.20 15.71 -29.84
C SER A 446 -12.08 16.13 -28.66
N ILE A 447 -11.96 17.39 -28.28
CA ILE A 447 -12.65 17.98 -27.14
C ILE A 447 -13.71 18.96 -27.66
N ILE A 448 -14.91 18.90 -27.09
CA ILE A 448 -15.96 19.87 -27.39
C ILE A 448 -15.50 21.24 -26.90
N ASP A 449 -15.49 22.22 -27.80
CA ASP A 449 -15.38 23.64 -27.46
C ASP A 449 -16.79 24.20 -27.27
N PRO A 450 -17.22 24.55 -26.03
CA PRO A 450 -18.54 25.11 -25.80
C PRO A 450 -18.82 26.41 -26.56
N GLN A 451 -17.78 27.18 -26.90
CA GLN A 451 -17.92 28.42 -27.66
C GLN A 451 -18.07 28.14 -29.16
N ASN A 452 -17.50 27.04 -29.64
CA ASN A 452 -17.52 26.62 -31.05
C ASN A 452 -17.87 25.12 -31.17
N PRO A 453 -19.11 24.71 -30.83
CA PRO A 453 -19.49 23.30 -30.70
C PRO A 453 -19.35 22.49 -32.00
N ASN A 454 -19.41 23.16 -33.16
CA ASN A 454 -19.24 22.54 -34.48
C ASN A 454 -17.77 22.36 -34.89
N THR A 455 -16.84 22.90 -34.11
CA THR A 455 -15.39 22.89 -34.39
C THR A 455 -14.65 22.35 -33.17
N PRO A 456 -14.69 21.02 -32.93
CA PRO A 456 -14.06 20.44 -31.75
C PRO A 456 -12.53 20.61 -31.81
N ILE A 457 -11.90 20.78 -30.65
CA ILE A 457 -10.46 20.94 -30.50
C ILE A 457 -9.81 19.56 -30.66
N VAL A 458 -8.97 19.38 -31.67
CA VAL A 458 -8.25 18.12 -31.90
C VAL A 458 -7.15 17.93 -30.86
N VAL A 459 -7.14 16.76 -30.21
CA VAL A 459 -6.09 16.36 -29.26
C VAL A 459 -4.97 15.67 -30.01
N THR A 460 -3.79 16.29 -30.08
CA THR A 460 -2.68 15.81 -30.90
C THR A 460 -1.64 14.98 -30.15
N GLY A 461 -1.59 15.07 -28.82
CA GLY A 461 -0.59 14.37 -28.01
C GLY A 461 -1.06 13.06 -27.35
N SER A 462 -2.33 12.67 -27.53
CA SER A 462 -2.90 11.42 -27.02
C SER A 462 -2.43 10.20 -27.83
N LYS A 463 -1.96 9.15 -27.14
CA LYS A 463 -1.48 7.90 -27.77
C LYS A 463 -1.91 6.69 -26.96
N ILE A 464 -2.36 5.63 -27.63
CA ILE A 464 -2.63 4.31 -27.02
C ILE A 464 -1.36 3.47 -27.09
N LEU A 465 -0.97 2.87 -25.97
CA LEU A 465 0.17 1.98 -25.85
C LEU A 465 -0.26 0.64 -25.25
N ASN A 466 0.49 -0.42 -25.56
CA ASN A 466 0.34 -1.74 -24.96
C ASN A 466 1.31 -1.92 -23.78
N SER A 467 0.86 -2.63 -22.76
CA SER A 467 1.68 -3.06 -21.62
C SER A 467 2.76 -4.04 -22.09
N PRO A 468 3.98 -4.00 -21.52
CA PRO A 468 5.10 -4.84 -21.96
C PRO A 468 4.85 -6.36 -21.86
N SER A 469 3.86 -6.82 -21.10
CA SER A 469 3.67 -8.24 -20.73
C SER A 469 2.60 -9.01 -21.50
N THR A 470 1.90 -8.40 -22.46
CA THR A 470 0.88 -9.09 -23.26
C THR A 470 1.42 -9.44 -24.66
N PRO A 471 1.49 -10.72 -25.04
CA PRO A 471 1.60 -11.09 -26.44
C PRO A 471 0.42 -10.49 -27.19
N VAL A 472 0.70 -9.79 -28.28
CA VAL A 472 -0.33 -9.35 -29.23
C VAL A 472 -1.13 -10.59 -29.65
N PRO A 473 -2.47 -10.64 -29.48
CA PRO A 473 -3.25 -11.73 -30.05
C PRO A 473 -2.99 -11.77 -31.56
N PRO A 474 -2.86 -12.95 -32.20
CA PRO A 474 -2.75 -13.03 -33.64
C PRO A 474 -3.89 -12.24 -34.27
N ALA A 475 -3.58 -11.43 -35.29
CA ALA A 475 -4.58 -10.73 -36.08
C ALA A 475 -5.51 -11.76 -36.75
N GLY A 476 -6.60 -12.11 -36.07
CA GLY A 476 -7.53 -13.15 -36.48
C GLY A 476 -8.91 -12.89 -35.88
N ASP A 477 -9.85 -12.60 -36.76
CA ASP A 477 -11.30 -12.68 -36.57
C ASP A 477 -11.99 -11.70 -35.60
N VAL A 478 -11.78 -10.40 -35.79
CA VAL A 478 -12.83 -9.42 -35.42
C VAL A 478 -13.80 -9.31 -36.60
N LYS A 479 -14.96 -9.97 -36.48
CA LYS A 479 -16.08 -9.82 -37.43
C LYS A 479 -16.47 -8.34 -37.51
N ARG A 480 -16.14 -7.69 -38.63
CA ARG A 480 -16.54 -6.32 -38.97
C ARG A 480 -18.06 -6.18 -38.88
N LYS A 481 -18.53 -5.43 -37.88
CA LYS A 481 -19.93 -5.01 -37.76
C LYS A 481 -20.17 -3.86 -38.75
N VAL A 482 -21.27 -3.95 -39.49
CA VAL A 482 -21.73 -2.90 -40.42
C VAL A 482 -22.02 -1.62 -39.62
N LEU A 483 -21.35 -0.52 -40.00
CA LEU A 483 -21.29 0.78 -39.32
C LEU A 483 -22.63 1.55 -39.41
N ARG A 484 -22.93 2.40 -38.41
CA ARG A 484 -24.05 3.38 -38.43
C ARG A 484 -23.50 4.80 -38.58
N PRO A 485 -24.28 5.79 -39.07
CA PRO A 485 -23.80 7.16 -39.25
C PRO A 485 -23.31 7.78 -37.93
N GLY A 486 -22.03 8.18 -37.86
CA GLY A 486 -21.43 8.86 -36.70
C GLY A 486 -20.03 8.36 -36.25
N GLU A 487 -19.47 7.31 -36.86
CA GLU A 487 -18.15 6.80 -36.49
C GLU A 487 -17.00 7.59 -37.16
N ILE A 488 -16.09 8.13 -36.35
CA ILE A 488 -14.88 8.83 -36.79
C ILE A 488 -13.79 7.78 -37.08
N THR A 489 -13.36 7.67 -38.33
CA THR A 489 -12.20 6.88 -38.75
C THR A 489 -10.91 7.71 -38.63
N ASN A 490 -9.87 7.18 -37.97
CA ASN A 490 -8.53 7.76 -37.96
C ASN A 490 -7.72 7.27 -39.19
N PRO A 491 -7.04 8.15 -39.95
CA PRO A 491 -6.14 7.76 -41.04
C PRO A 491 -4.78 7.16 -40.61
N ALA A 492 -4.51 6.90 -39.33
CA ALA A 492 -3.18 6.45 -38.88
C ALA A 492 -3.11 5.11 -38.10
N HIS A 493 -4.22 4.46 -37.72
CA HIS A 493 -4.21 3.08 -37.21
C HIS A 493 -5.63 2.50 -37.38
N ASP A 494 -5.75 1.35 -38.05
CA ASP A 494 -7.01 0.72 -38.53
C ASP A 494 -7.97 0.19 -37.44
N GLU A 495 -7.89 0.64 -36.20
CA GLU A 495 -8.84 0.26 -35.14
C GLU A 495 -9.83 1.40 -34.84
N VAL A 496 -11.07 1.22 -35.30
CA VAL A 496 -12.20 2.12 -35.00
C VAL A 496 -12.57 1.96 -33.52
N TRP A 497 -12.19 2.91 -32.67
CA TRP A 497 -12.63 2.93 -31.27
C TRP A 497 -14.07 3.45 -31.18
N THR A 498 -14.96 2.64 -30.63
CA THR A 498 -16.32 3.07 -30.32
C THR A 498 -16.35 3.68 -28.92
N ARG A 499 -16.86 4.91 -28.80
CA ARG A 499 -17.06 5.57 -27.49
C ARG A 499 -17.80 4.63 -26.53
N GLY A 500 -17.23 4.43 -25.34
CA GLY A 500 -17.77 3.55 -24.30
C GLY A 500 -17.27 2.10 -24.35
N ALA A 501 -16.49 1.70 -25.36
CA ALA A 501 -15.78 0.43 -25.35
C ALA A 501 -14.55 0.50 -24.42
N PRO A 502 -14.33 -0.51 -23.54
CA PRO A 502 -13.12 -0.55 -22.72
C PRO A 502 -11.88 -0.72 -23.60
N LEU A 503 -10.74 -0.22 -23.12
CA LEU A 503 -9.44 -0.55 -23.73
C LEU A 503 -9.20 -2.07 -23.66
N ALA A 504 -8.50 -2.63 -24.65
CA ALA A 504 -8.15 -4.05 -24.62
C ALA A 504 -7.25 -4.35 -23.39
N PRO A 505 -7.26 -5.58 -22.86
CA PRO A 505 -6.38 -5.95 -21.76
C PRO A 505 -4.91 -5.61 -22.07
N GLY A 506 -4.29 -4.83 -21.20
CA GLY A 506 -2.92 -4.34 -21.38
C GLY A 506 -2.80 -3.00 -22.10
N GLN A 507 -3.85 -2.45 -22.72
CA GLN A 507 -3.81 -1.12 -23.32
C GLN A 507 -3.96 0.00 -22.30
N TYR A 508 -3.26 1.11 -22.50
CA TYR A 508 -3.39 2.36 -21.73
C TYR A 508 -3.12 3.58 -22.61
N VAL A 509 -3.56 4.76 -22.15
CA VAL A 509 -3.41 6.03 -22.90
C VAL A 509 -2.41 6.94 -22.20
N ILE A 510 -1.56 7.57 -23.00
CA ILE A 510 -0.64 8.64 -22.57
C ILE A 510 -0.97 9.95 -23.27
N HIS A 511 -0.67 11.07 -22.63
CA HIS A 511 -0.90 12.44 -23.11
C HIS A 511 0.38 13.26 -23.09
N THR A 512 0.97 13.47 -24.27
CA THR A 512 2.34 14.01 -24.46
C THR A 512 2.39 15.51 -24.76
N GLU A 513 1.24 16.15 -24.99
CA GLU A 513 1.15 17.57 -25.29
C GLU A 513 1.73 18.47 -24.18
N ALA A 514 2.10 19.71 -24.52
CA ALA A 514 2.71 20.65 -23.58
C ALA A 514 1.71 21.13 -22.50
N GLU A 515 0.44 21.26 -22.85
CA GLU A 515 -0.66 21.64 -21.97
C GLU A 515 -1.81 20.62 -22.13
N LEU A 516 -2.21 19.98 -21.03
CA LEU A 516 -3.31 19.03 -21.02
C LEU A 516 -4.65 19.78 -20.92
N LEU A 517 -5.49 19.66 -21.94
CA LEU A 517 -6.83 20.25 -21.94
C LEU A 517 -7.82 19.35 -21.22
N LEU A 518 -8.83 19.93 -20.57
CA LEU A 518 -9.89 19.18 -19.90
C LEU A 518 -11.02 18.81 -20.87
N PRO A 519 -11.23 17.51 -21.15
CA PRO A 519 -12.31 17.07 -22.02
C PRO A 519 -13.67 17.10 -21.32
N TYR A 520 -13.70 17.17 -19.98
CA TYR A 520 -14.92 17.02 -19.17
C TYR A 520 -15.23 18.20 -18.25
N LEU A 521 -16.40 18.15 -17.60
CA LEU A 521 -16.77 19.06 -16.52
C LEU A 521 -15.99 18.70 -15.23
N PRO A 522 -15.12 19.59 -14.72
CA PRO A 522 -14.48 19.37 -13.43
C PRO A 522 -15.46 19.65 -12.28
N ASP A 523 -15.21 19.05 -11.12
CA ASP A 523 -16.00 19.31 -9.92
C ASP A 523 -15.94 20.79 -9.50
N PRO A 524 -17.08 21.51 -9.39
CA PRO A 524 -17.09 22.95 -9.14
C PRO A 524 -16.43 23.41 -7.84
N ILE A 525 -16.32 22.51 -6.86
CA ILE A 525 -15.78 22.81 -5.53
C ILE A 525 -14.39 22.20 -5.29
N ALA A 526 -13.79 21.54 -6.29
CA ALA A 526 -12.40 21.13 -6.24
C ALA A 526 -11.48 22.30 -6.59
N ARG A 527 -10.90 22.96 -5.59
CA ARG A 527 -10.04 24.15 -5.76
C ARG A 527 -8.61 23.83 -6.17
N GLY A 528 -8.17 22.61 -5.93
CA GLY A 528 -6.82 22.17 -6.27
C GLY A 528 -6.51 20.78 -5.73
N CYS A 529 -5.23 20.43 -5.79
CA CYS A 529 -4.69 19.20 -5.21
C CYS A 529 -3.96 19.51 -3.90
N ALA A 530 -4.30 18.76 -2.85
CA ALA A 530 -3.57 18.72 -1.59
C ALA A 530 -2.64 17.50 -1.60
N ILE A 531 -1.35 17.70 -1.34
CA ILE A 531 -0.33 16.65 -1.35
C ILE A 531 0.34 16.61 0.02
N GLU A 532 0.22 15.46 0.67
CA GLU A 532 0.83 15.14 1.97
C GLU A 532 1.97 14.13 1.78
N GLY A 533 2.95 14.16 2.69
CA GLY A 533 4.09 13.24 2.70
C GLY A 533 5.36 13.78 2.02
N LEU A 534 5.32 15.01 1.51
CA LEU A 534 6.50 15.68 0.94
C LEU A 534 7.52 16.00 2.05
N ARG A 535 8.80 15.69 1.78
CA ARG A 535 9.92 16.02 2.68
C ARG A 535 10.23 17.52 2.67
N ASP A 536 10.86 17.98 3.75
CA ASP A 536 11.32 19.36 3.91
C ASP A 536 10.19 20.42 3.81
N VAL A 537 8.94 20.02 4.07
CA VAL A 537 7.75 20.88 4.09
C VAL A 537 7.20 21.08 5.51
N SER A 538 7.97 21.72 6.40
CA SER A 538 7.50 22.06 7.76
C SER A 538 6.91 23.47 7.85
N GLY A 539 5.98 23.65 8.79
CA GLY A 539 5.34 24.92 9.12
C GLY A 539 4.38 25.47 8.05
N ASN A 540 3.71 26.58 8.38
CA ASN A 540 2.81 27.29 7.48
C ASN A 540 3.56 28.27 6.58
N GLY A 541 3.10 28.50 5.35
CA GLY A 541 3.68 29.47 4.42
C GLY A 541 3.54 29.05 2.96
N VAL A 542 4.61 29.23 2.18
CA VAL A 542 4.71 28.73 0.80
C VAL A 542 5.98 27.90 0.62
N ILE A 543 5.96 26.95 -0.32
CA ILE A 543 7.18 26.31 -0.84
C ILE A 543 7.85 27.24 -1.88
N PRO A 544 9.13 27.02 -2.24
CA PRO A 544 9.77 27.78 -3.31
C PRO A 544 8.92 27.79 -4.58
N GLY A 545 8.78 28.97 -5.18
CA GLY A 545 7.90 29.20 -6.34
C GLY A 545 6.45 29.51 -6.00
N GLY A 546 6.04 29.46 -4.71
CA GLY A 546 4.85 30.17 -4.22
C GLY A 546 3.62 29.32 -3.94
N ALA A 547 3.68 27.99 -4.05
CA ALA A 547 2.54 27.14 -3.68
C ALA A 547 2.34 27.10 -2.14
N PRO A 548 1.10 27.28 -1.63
CA PRO A 548 0.82 27.23 -0.19
C PRO A 548 1.19 25.91 0.48
N LYS A 549 1.74 25.99 1.70
CA LYS A 549 1.91 24.85 2.61
C LYS A 549 1.25 25.12 3.96
N VAL A 550 0.68 24.07 4.54
CA VAL A 550 0.00 24.10 5.84
C VAL A 550 0.49 22.94 6.69
N GLU A 551 0.78 23.23 7.96
CA GLU A 551 1.06 22.24 8.99
C GLU A 551 -0.10 22.21 10.01
N LEU A 552 -0.75 21.06 10.14
CA LEU A 552 -1.85 20.82 11.06
C LEU A 552 -1.37 19.86 12.14
N GLY A 553 -1.33 20.32 13.39
CA GLY A 553 -0.87 19.51 14.52
C GLY A 553 -1.79 18.33 14.84
N PRO A 554 -1.44 17.49 15.83
CA PRO A 554 -2.33 16.45 16.32
C PRO A 554 -3.61 17.08 16.90
N PHE A 555 -4.76 16.46 16.66
CA PHE A 555 -6.04 16.96 17.18
C PHE A 555 -7.04 15.83 17.42
N ALA A 556 -7.45 15.66 18.68
CA ALA A 556 -8.49 14.76 19.20
C ALA A 556 -8.46 13.31 18.69
N THR A 557 -8.78 13.09 17.41
CA THR A 557 -8.79 11.81 16.69
C THR A 557 -7.56 11.58 15.80
N PHE A 558 -6.74 12.62 15.59
CA PHE A 558 -5.52 12.57 14.80
C PHE A 558 -4.31 12.56 15.73
N ASP A 559 -3.56 11.47 15.72
CA ASP A 559 -2.35 11.24 16.52
C ASP A 559 -1.08 11.78 15.85
N ARG A 560 -1.21 12.35 14.65
CA ARG A 560 -0.09 12.79 13.82
C ARG A 560 -0.26 14.22 13.30
N THR A 561 0.88 14.84 13.00
CA THR A 561 0.94 16.12 12.29
C THR A 561 0.79 15.90 10.79
N TYR A 562 -0.10 16.66 10.14
CA TYR A 562 -0.23 16.68 8.68
C TYR A 562 0.55 17.85 8.10
N ARG A 563 1.36 17.59 7.07
CA ARG A 563 2.07 18.60 6.30
C ARG A 563 1.60 18.52 4.85
N VAL A 564 0.91 19.55 4.40
CA VAL A 564 0.20 19.55 3.13
C VAL A 564 0.68 20.71 2.26
N VAL A 565 1.08 20.40 1.02
CA VAL A 565 1.24 21.39 -0.05
C VAL A 565 -0.06 21.47 -0.86
N LYS A 566 -0.59 22.66 -1.07
CA LYS A 566 -1.80 22.90 -1.86
C LYS A 566 -1.42 23.49 -3.21
N ILE A 567 -1.68 22.78 -4.29
CA ILE A 567 -1.51 23.26 -5.66
C ILE A 567 -2.87 23.67 -6.22
N PRO A 568 -3.15 24.97 -6.45
CA PRO A 568 -4.43 25.40 -7.02
C PRO A 568 -4.55 25.01 -8.48
N TYR A 569 -5.78 24.73 -8.92
CA TYR A 569 -6.09 24.70 -10.35
C TYR A 569 -6.18 26.14 -10.86
N GLU A 570 -5.44 26.44 -11.92
CA GLU A 570 -5.50 27.75 -12.58
C GLU A 570 -6.74 27.83 -13.47
N GLY A 571 -7.25 29.04 -13.72
CA GLY A 571 -8.42 29.26 -14.58
C GLY A 571 -9.73 29.28 -13.80
N THR A 572 -10.82 29.51 -14.53
CA THR A 572 -12.18 29.50 -13.99
C THR A 572 -12.90 28.25 -14.43
N TRP A 573 -13.83 27.76 -13.61
CA TRP A 573 -14.67 26.63 -14.02
C TRP A 573 -15.39 27.00 -15.32
N PRO A 574 -15.38 26.13 -16.35
CA PRO A 574 -15.01 24.70 -16.32
C PRO A 574 -13.59 24.41 -16.87
N ASP A 575 -12.79 25.42 -17.16
CA ASP A 575 -11.52 25.30 -17.87
C ASP A 575 -10.32 25.34 -16.91
N HIS A 576 -10.46 24.64 -15.80
CA HIS A 576 -9.38 24.48 -14.83
C HIS A 576 -8.17 23.78 -15.45
N LYS A 577 -6.97 24.35 -15.31
CA LYS A 577 -5.75 23.77 -15.89
C LYS A 577 -5.15 22.68 -15.00
N PRO A 578 -4.90 21.47 -15.54
CA PRO A 578 -4.06 20.46 -14.88
C PRO A 578 -2.65 20.98 -14.57
N PHE A 579 -1.90 20.23 -13.78
CA PHE A 579 -0.46 20.46 -13.55
C PHE A 579 0.31 19.14 -13.57
N LYS A 580 1.63 19.22 -13.72
CA LYS A 580 2.50 18.05 -13.65
C LYS A 580 3.07 17.90 -12.25
N VAL A 581 3.09 16.67 -11.75
CA VAL A 581 4.08 16.27 -10.74
C VAL A 581 5.25 15.68 -11.48
N VAL A 582 6.46 16.16 -11.19
CA VAL A 582 7.71 15.75 -11.84
C VAL A 582 8.67 15.27 -10.76
N ILE A 583 9.22 14.07 -10.92
CA ILE A 583 10.29 13.59 -10.06
C ILE A 583 11.65 13.75 -10.72
N ARG A 584 12.62 14.27 -9.95
CA ARG A 584 14.01 14.48 -10.38
C ARG A 584 14.98 13.91 -9.34
N GLU A 585 16.17 13.56 -9.80
CA GLU A 585 17.26 13.20 -8.89
C GLU A 585 17.67 14.43 -8.06
N ARG A 586 17.78 14.25 -6.74
CA ARG A 586 18.41 15.25 -5.86
C ARG A 586 19.90 15.30 -6.17
N PRO A 587 20.49 16.46 -6.48
CA PRO A 587 21.92 16.55 -6.75
C PRO A 587 22.76 16.13 -5.52
N GLY A 588 23.37 14.96 -5.59
CA GLY A 588 24.25 14.40 -4.56
C GLY A 588 25.54 13.83 -5.15
N THR A 589 26.50 13.55 -4.27
CA THR A 589 27.77 12.87 -4.59
C THR A 589 27.96 11.67 -3.69
N ILE A 590 28.55 10.60 -4.24
CA ILE A 590 28.99 9.43 -3.49
C ILE A 590 30.52 9.41 -3.54
N ASN A 591 31.15 9.50 -2.37
CA ASN A 591 32.61 9.50 -2.26
C ASN A 591 33.11 8.06 -2.11
N GLY A 592 33.70 7.50 -3.17
CA GLY A 592 34.26 6.14 -3.13
C GLY A 592 33.23 5.06 -2.78
N ASP A 593 33.49 4.32 -1.69
CA ASP A 593 32.63 3.24 -1.20
C ASP A 593 31.88 3.64 0.09
N ASP A 594 31.60 4.94 0.29
CA ASP A 594 30.82 5.43 1.43
C ASP A 594 29.36 5.01 1.31
N CYS A 595 28.77 4.54 2.40
CA CYS A 595 27.36 4.11 2.44
C CYS A 595 26.35 5.26 2.56
N VAL A 596 26.79 6.49 2.27
CA VAL A 596 25.98 7.71 2.37
C VAL A 596 26.15 8.53 1.11
N GLU A 597 25.03 8.98 0.55
CA GLU A 597 25.03 10.04 -0.46
C GLU A 597 25.11 11.40 0.24
N THR A 598 26.10 12.20 -0.11
CA THR A 598 26.29 13.55 0.46
C THR A 598 25.64 14.59 -0.44
N PHE A 599 24.91 15.53 0.17
CA PHE A 599 24.24 16.63 -0.51
C PHE A 599 24.88 17.96 -0.11
N ASN A 600 24.99 18.89 -1.05
CA ASN A 600 25.52 20.23 -0.77
C ASN A 600 24.60 21.04 0.14
N ASP A 601 23.30 20.76 0.09
CA ASP A 601 22.27 21.41 0.89
C ASP A 601 21.74 20.44 1.96
N SER A 602 21.50 20.95 3.18
CA SER A 602 20.93 20.17 4.27
C SER A 602 19.48 19.75 4.01
N THR A 603 18.73 20.53 3.20
CA THR A 603 17.34 20.25 2.78
C THR A 603 17.16 20.66 1.33
N LEU A 604 16.26 19.99 0.60
CA LEU A 604 15.87 20.40 -0.75
C LEU A 604 14.34 20.25 -0.87
N PRO A 605 13.56 21.27 -0.46
CA PRO A 605 12.11 21.21 -0.53
C PRO A 605 11.61 21.08 -1.98
N PRO A 606 10.40 20.55 -2.18
CA PRO A 606 9.77 20.55 -3.50
C PRO A 606 9.59 21.99 -4.01
N VAL A 607 9.66 22.16 -5.33
CA VAL A 607 9.58 23.47 -6.00
C VAL A 607 8.32 23.52 -6.86
N TRP A 608 7.55 24.60 -6.74
CA TRP A 608 6.44 24.90 -7.63
C TRP A 608 6.89 25.80 -8.77
N ASP A 609 7.02 25.28 -9.98
CA ASP A 609 7.22 26.07 -11.18
C ASP A 609 5.85 26.50 -11.73
N ALA A 610 5.45 27.73 -11.40
CA ALA A 610 4.19 28.31 -11.86
C ALA A 610 4.16 28.50 -13.39
N GLY A 611 5.30 28.76 -14.03
CA GLY A 611 5.37 29.02 -15.47
C GLY A 611 5.11 27.76 -16.30
N ASN A 612 5.66 26.63 -15.88
CA ASN A 612 5.45 25.33 -16.53
C ASN A 612 4.34 24.47 -15.90
N ARG A 613 3.69 24.97 -14.83
CA ARG A 613 2.72 24.22 -14.01
C ARG A 613 3.31 22.88 -13.53
N GLU A 614 4.50 22.90 -12.94
CA GLU A 614 5.19 21.71 -12.45
C GLU A 614 5.42 21.77 -10.94
N LEU A 615 4.99 20.73 -10.21
CA LEU A 615 5.49 20.45 -8.87
C LEU A 615 6.66 19.49 -8.99
N ILE A 616 7.87 20.00 -8.75
CA ILE A 616 9.12 19.25 -8.85
C ILE A 616 9.45 18.67 -7.47
N VAL A 617 9.60 17.35 -7.41
CA VAL A 617 9.98 16.60 -6.19
C VAL A 617 11.32 15.93 -6.42
N TYR A 618 12.25 16.11 -5.48
CA TYR A 618 13.60 15.58 -5.59
C TYR A 618 13.77 14.33 -4.74
N LEU A 619 14.43 13.30 -5.29
CA LEU A 619 14.72 12.04 -4.61
C LEU A 619 16.21 11.74 -4.63
N GLY A 620 16.78 11.42 -3.47
CA GLY A 620 18.12 10.83 -3.36
C GLY A 620 18.15 9.40 -3.91
N LYS A 621 19.34 8.87 -4.18
CA LYS A 621 19.51 7.50 -4.66
C LYS A 621 18.95 6.51 -3.64
N GLY A 622 18.14 5.57 -4.12
CA GLY A 622 17.51 4.53 -3.29
C GLY A 622 16.36 5.03 -2.42
N GLU A 623 15.92 6.27 -2.62
CA GLU A 623 14.80 6.83 -1.87
C GLU A 623 13.45 6.36 -2.42
N VAL A 624 12.57 5.94 -1.51
CA VAL A 624 11.15 5.70 -1.78
C VAL A 624 10.32 6.65 -0.93
N MET A 625 9.46 7.44 -1.58
CA MET A 625 8.57 8.40 -0.93
C MET A 625 7.11 8.02 -1.19
N LYS A 626 6.33 7.84 -0.12
CA LYS A 626 4.89 7.59 -0.21
C LYS A 626 4.15 8.89 0.10
N LEU A 627 3.42 9.38 -0.89
CA LEU A 627 2.61 10.59 -0.80
C LEU A 627 1.13 10.23 -0.71
N ARG A 628 0.33 11.12 -0.13
CA ARG A 628 -1.13 11.09 -0.26
C ARG A 628 -1.59 12.32 -1.00
N TYR A 629 -2.45 12.13 -1.99
CA TYR A 629 -2.99 13.23 -2.77
C TYR A 629 -4.53 13.18 -2.78
N SER A 630 -5.14 14.34 -2.63
CA SER A 630 -6.60 14.52 -2.57
C SER A 630 -6.97 15.88 -3.16
N SER A 631 -8.26 16.13 -3.37
CA SER A 631 -8.71 17.49 -3.67
C SER A 631 -8.77 18.29 -2.38
N TYR A 632 -8.65 19.62 -2.49
CA TYR A 632 -9.07 20.52 -1.41
C TYR A 632 -10.12 21.49 -1.91
N LEU A 633 -10.85 22.06 -0.96
CA LEU A 633 -11.94 22.99 -1.20
C LEU A 633 -11.80 24.18 -0.25
N ASP A 634 -12.46 25.29 -0.58
CA ASP A 634 -12.45 26.48 0.26
C ASP A 634 -13.48 26.39 1.41
N LYS A 635 -13.41 27.35 2.33
CA LYS A 635 -14.31 27.40 3.49
C LYS A 635 -15.78 27.44 3.07
N ASN A 636 -16.15 28.22 2.07
CA ASN A 636 -17.55 28.42 1.68
C ASN A 636 -18.13 27.14 1.05
N ASP A 637 -17.32 26.43 0.28
CA ASP A 637 -17.70 25.15 -0.29
C ASP A 637 -17.80 24.04 0.76
N LEU A 638 -16.98 24.10 1.82
CA LEU A 638 -17.07 23.16 2.94
C LEU A 638 -18.45 23.24 3.60
N HIS A 639 -19.02 24.45 3.70
CA HIS A 639 -20.37 24.67 4.23
C HIS A 639 -21.51 24.15 3.32
N LYS A 640 -21.22 23.76 2.07
CA LYS A 640 -22.19 23.08 1.20
C LYS A 640 -22.23 21.56 1.43
N MET A 641 -21.27 21.01 2.17
CA MET A 641 -21.17 19.58 2.46
C MET A 641 -22.07 19.19 3.63
N GLY A 642 -22.98 18.23 3.42
CA GLY A 642 -23.92 17.77 4.43
C GLY A 642 -23.24 17.12 5.64
N ILE A 643 -22.17 16.36 5.40
CA ILE A 643 -21.34 15.76 6.45
C ILE A 643 -20.72 16.85 7.35
N TRP A 644 -20.34 17.99 6.78
CA TRP A 644 -19.81 19.12 7.55
C TRP A 644 -20.89 19.81 8.38
N LYS A 645 -22.13 19.90 7.86
CA LYS A 645 -23.28 20.44 8.60
C LYS A 645 -23.71 19.58 9.77
N TRP A 646 -23.45 18.27 9.75
CA TRP A 646 -23.72 17.42 10.93
C TRP A 646 -22.87 17.78 12.16
N LEU A 647 -21.81 18.59 11.98
CA LEU A 647 -21.05 19.16 13.09
C LEU A 647 -21.70 20.43 13.67
N ASP A 648 -22.81 20.92 13.12
CA ASP A 648 -23.52 22.08 13.64
C ASP A 648 -23.97 21.86 15.10
N GLY A 649 -23.63 22.81 15.98
CA GLY A 649 -23.85 22.69 17.42
C GLY A 649 -22.69 22.05 18.19
N SER A 650 -21.71 21.46 17.51
CA SER A 650 -20.47 21.00 18.17
C SER A 650 -19.56 22.19 18.50
N PRO A 651 -19.05 22.30 19.75
CA PRO A 651 -18.11 23.36 20.12
C PRO A 651 -16.76 23.24 19.41
N ARG A 652 -16.45 22.08 18.81
CA ARG A 652 -15.17 21.80 18.13
C ARG A 652 -15.21 21.97 16.61
N LYS A 653 -16.34 22.39 16.03
CA LYS A 653 -16.49 22.47 14.57
C LYS A 653 -15.40 23.34 13.91
N ASN A 654 -15.10 24.50 14.52
CA ASN A 654 -14.10 25.43 13.99
C ASN A 654 -12.69 24.83 14.01
N ASP A 655 -12.37 23.98 14.99
CA ASP A 655 -11.08 23.32 15.09
C ASP A 655 -10.85 22.32 13.94
N PHE A 656 -11.92 21.74 13.39
CA PHE A 656 -11.85 20.81 12.26
C PHE A 656 -11.78 21.51 10.89
N GLU A 657 -12.07 22.81 10.80
CA GLU A 657 -12.19 23.53 9.52
C GLU A 657 -10.88 23.52 8.71
N PRO A 658 -9.69 23.71 9.33
CA PRO A 658 -8.42 23.58 8.63
C PRO A 658 -8.19 22.19 8.03
N TYR A 659 -8.71 21.12 8.64
CA TYR A 659 -8.60 19.75 8.13
C TYR A 659 -9.52 19.52 6.93
N GLY A 660 -10.76 20.02 7.00
CA GLY A 660 -11.72 19.95 5.89
C GLY A 660 -11.26 20.73 4.66
N THR A 661 -10.66 21.90 4.85
CA THR A 661 -10.16 22.76 3.75
C THR A 661 -8.75 22.42 3.27
N SER A 662 -8.06 21.46 3.92
CA SER A 662 -6.70 21.04 3.54
C SER A 662 -6.62 19.67 2.89
N GLY A 663 -7.74 19.07 2.52
CA GLY A 663 -7.76 17.81 1.79
C GLY A 663 -7.46 16.57 2.66
N VAL A 664 -7.41 16.70 3.98
CA VAL A 664 -7.05 15.60 4.91
C VAL A 664 -8.27 14.95 5.58
N ALA A 665 -9.46 15.53 5.41
CA ALA A 665 -10.71 14.97 5.91
C ALA A 665 -11.31 13.96 4.91
N TRP A 666 -11.01 12.68 5.09
CA TRP A 666 -11.38 11.60 4.14
C TRP A 666 -12.86 11.61 3.69
N MET A 667 -13.81 11.85 4.60
CA MET A 667 -15.24 11.84 4.27
C MET A 667 -15.67 13.01 3.37
N VAL A 668 -14.84 14.05 3.25
CA VAL A 668 -15.08 15.23 2.41
C VAL A 668 -14.23 15.15 1.14
N THR A 669 -12.95 14.81 1.29
CA THR A 669 -11.94 14.71 0.23
C THR A 669 -11.09 13.46 0.45
N PRO A 670 -11.48 12.29 -0.07
CA PRO A 670 -10.69 11.06 0.03
C PRO A 670 -9.34 11.24 -0.67
N TYR A 671 -8.30 10.58 -0.14
CA TYR A 671 -6.96 10.57 -0.74
C TYR A 671 -6.68 9.24 -1.46
N ARG A 672 -5.74 9.28 -2.38
CA ARG A 672 -5.03 8.09 -2.89
C ARG A 672 -3.54 8.21 -2.62
N GLU A 673 -2.84 7.09 -2.68
CA GLU A 673 -1.40 7.04 -2.48
C GLU A 673 -0.66 7.19 -3.82
N LEU A 674 0.41 7.97 -3.82
CA LEU A 674 1.34 8.12 -4.94
C LEU A 674 2.75 7.76 -4.45
N VAL A 675 3.35 6.74 -5.05
CA VAL A 675 4.68 6.25 -4.66
C VAL A 675 5.72 6.78 -5.64
N LEU A 676 6.70 7.51 -5.13
CA LEU A 676 7.83 8.02 -5.89
C LEU A 676 9.06 7.20 -5.56
N VAL A 677 9.79 6.73 -6.57
CA VAL A 677 10.92 5.80 -6.41
C VAL A 677 12.13 6.32 -7.18
N HIS A 678 13.27 6.39 -6.53
CA HIS A 678 14.57 6.49 -7.18
C HIS A 678 15.26 5.12 -7.14
N ALA A 679 15.02 4.32 -8.17
CA ALA A 679 15.55 2.97 -8.30
C ALA A 679 17.03 3.01 -8.70
N VAL A 680 17.87 2.34 -7.93
CA VAL A 680 19.31 2.24 -8.19
C VAL A 680 19.65 0.82 -8.63
N GLN A 681 20.33 0.68 -9.77
CA GLN A 681 20.65 -0.63 -10.35
C GLN A 681 21.49 -1.50 -9.40
N GLN A 682 22.54 -0.92 -8.81
CA GLN A 682 23.38 -1.55 -7.79
C GLN A 682 23.32 -0.77 -6.47
N PRO A 683 23.57 -1.42 -5.32
CA PRO A 683 23.64 -0.72 -4.03
C PRO A 683 24.63 0.45 -4.02
N ILE A 684 24.32 1.50 -3.26
CA ILE A 684 25.09 2.75 -3.20
C ILE A 684 26.55 2.54 -2.75
N CYS A 685 26.78 1.61 -1.83
CA CYS A 685 28.12 1.25 -1.38
C CYS A 685 28.37 -0.25 -1.52
N LYS A 686 29.66 -0.62 -1.50
CA LYS A 686 30.04 -1.99 -1.21
C LYS A 686 29.78 -2.27 0.27
N PRO A 687 29.14 -3.39 0.64
CA PRO A 687 28.93 -3.73 2.04
C PRO A 687 30.28 -4.03 2.72
N LYS A 688 30.46 -3.58 3.97
CA LYS A 688 31.71 -3.79 4.72
C LYS A 688 31.43 -4.46 6.06
N ILE A 689 32.36 -5.33 6.48
CA ILE A 689 32.41 -5.86 7.85
C ILE A 689 33.29 -4.90 8.67
N VAL A 690 32.72 -4.23 9.67
CA VAL A 690 33.44 -3.22 10.47
C VAL A 690 34.22 -3.86 11.61
N LYS A 691 33.53 -4.71 12.38
CA LYS A 691 34.12 -5.43 13.52
C LYS A 691 33.48 -6.79 13.62
N TYR A 692 34.28 -7.76 14.04
CA TYR A 692 33.87 -9.14 14.05
C TYR A 692 34.51 -9.99 15.15
N SER A 693 33.80 -11.04 15.59
CA SER A 693 34.34 -12.14 16.38
C SER A 693 33.69 -13.47 15.95
N SER A 694 34.51 -14.51 15.80
CA SER A 694 34.07 -15.90 15.71
C SER A 694 34.18 -16.56 17.09
N SER A 695 33.30 -17.52 17.38
CA SER A 695 33.38 -18.34 18.58
C SER A 695 32.99 -19.79 18.29
N LYS A 696 33.60 -20.70 19.04
CA LYS A 696 33.32 -22.14 19.05
C LYS A 696 33.45 -22.65 20.49
N GLN A 697 32.74 -23.72 20.81
CA GLN A 697 32.90 -24.53 22.01
C GLN A 697 33.57 -25.86 21.66
N LEU A 698 34.05 -26.56 22.69
CA LEU A 698 34.63 -27.90 22.52
C LEU A 698 33.59 -28.85 21.90
N GLY A 699 33.96 -29.49 20.79
CA GLY A 699 33.10 -30.40 20.02
C GLY A 699 32.32 -29.75 18.87
N ASP A 700 32.25 -28.42 18.78
CA ASP A 700 31.41 -27.76 17.76
C ASP A 700 31.90 -28.03 16.33
N THR A 701 30.98 -28.41 15.44
CA THR A 701 31.25 -28.59 14.00
C THR A 701 30.91 -27.36 13.15
N PHE A 702 30.58 -26.26 13.81
CA PHE A 702 30.19 -24.98 13.24
C PHE A 702 30.85 -23.85 14.03
N ALA A 703 30.87 -22.64 13.47
CA ALA A 703 31.24 -21.45 14.23
C ALA A 703 30.07 -20.48 14.31
N LEU A 704 29.98 -19.77 15.43
CA LEU A 704 29.05 -18.66 15.61
C LEU A 704 29.78 -17.35 15.40
N PHE A 705 29.13 -16.47 14.66
CA PHE A 705 29.73 -15.28 14.10
C PHE A 705 28.94 -14.06 14.55
N ARG A 706 29.60 -13.11 15.21
CA ARG A 706 28.98 -11.86 15.67
C ARG A 706 29.76 -10.66 15.14
N GLY A 707 29.07 -9.69 14.56
CA GLY A 707 29.72 -8.52 13.99
C GLY A 707 28.77 -7.39 13.62
N ASN A 708 29.37 -6.25 13.28
CA ASN A 708 28.68 -5.08 12.76
C ASN A 708 28.98 -4.93 11.27
N PHE A 709 27.95 -4.57 10.51
CA PHE A 709 28.04 -4.35 9.07
C PHE A 709 27.77 -2.88 8.74
N GLU A 710 28.53 -2.35 7.79
CA GLU A 710 28.22 -1.09 7.14
C GLU A 710 27.55 -1.39 5.80
N ILE A 711 26.28 -1.00 5.67
CA ILE A 711 25.45 -1.20 4.48
C ILE A 711 24.62 0.05 4.22
N ASN A 712 24.33 0.34 2.95
CA ASN A 712 23.31 1.32 2.60
C ASN A 712 21.97 0.58 2.43
N SER A 713 21.16 0.63 3.47
CA SER A 713 19.87 -0.06 3.55
C SER A 713 18.80 0.39 2.55
N PRO A 714 18.67 1.68 2.16
CA PRO A 714 17.71 2.10 1.14
C PRO A 714 17.98 1.53 -0.24
N SER A 715 19.23 1.23 -0.57
CA SER A 715 19.57 0.64 -1.87
C SER A 715 19.75 -0.87 -1.83
N SER A 716 19.97 -1.46 -0.65
CA SER A 716 20.18 -2.90 -0.48
C SER A 716 18.89 -3.60 -0.06
N GLY A 717 18.53 -4.69 -0.74
CA GLY A 717 17.37 -5.52 -0.40
C GLY A 717 17.76 -6.83 0.30
N ARG A 718 18.96 -7.34 0.00
CA ARG A 718 19.49 -8.58 0.54
C ARG A 718 21.01 -8.51 0.67
N ILE A 719 21.54 -9.10 1.73
CA ILE A 719 22.98 -9.32 1.94
C ILE A 719 23.25 -10.82 2.01
N ASP A 720 24.20 -11.29 1.21
CA ASP A 720 24.75 -12.65 1.27
C ASP A 720 26.15 -12.62 1.86
N VAL A 721 26.43 -13.53 2.80
CA VAL A 721 27.75 -13.71 3.41
C VAL A 721 28.41 -14.93 2.76
N LYS A 722 29.56 -14.72 2.13
CA LYS A 722 30.34 -15.78 1.47
C LYS A 722 31.66 -15.97 2.21
N GLY A 723 32.02 -17.22 2.48
CA GLY A 723 33.30 -17.60 3.08
C GLY A 723 34.16 -18.35 2.06
N VAL A 724 35.43 -18.00 1.96
CA VAL A 724 36.42 -18.68 1.12
C VAL A 724 37.65 -18.97 1.97
N TRP A 725 38.21 -20.18 1.87
CA TRP A 725 39.43 -20.54 2.57
C TRP A 725 40.24 -21.52 1.77
N THR A 726 41.49 -21.70 2.16
CA THR A 726 42.31 -22.82 1.74
C THR A 726 42.58 -23.73 2.94
N GLU A 727 42.67 -25.04 2.69
CA GLU A 727 43.06 -26.00 3.73
C GLU A 727 43.95 -27.10 3.15
N TRP A 728 44.88 -27.58 3.96
CA TRP A 728 45.66 -28.77 3.67
C TRP A 728 44.85 -30.03 3.97
N ILE A 729 44.88 -30.96 3.03
CA ILE A 729 44.39 -32.31 3.22
C ILE A 729 45.49 -33.30 2.90
N ASP A 730 45.50 -34.43 3.63
CA ASP A 730 46.44 -35.52 3.42
C ASP A 730 45.72 -36.81 3.01
N PRO A 731 45.19 -36.88 1.78
CA PRO A 731 44.42 -38.03 1.32
C PRO A 731 45.33 -39.24 1.07
N LEU A 732 45.04 -40.36 1.74
CA LEU A 732 45.87 -41.58 1.71
C LEU A 732 45.93 -42.26 0.33
N ASN A 733 44.97 -41.98 -0.55
CA ASN A 733 44.95 -42.48 -1.92
C ASN A 733 45.82 -41.66 -2.90
N GLU A 734 46.42 -40.56 -2.45
CA GLU A 734 47.33 -39.72 -3.26
C GLU A 734 48.76 -39.77 -2.69
N PRO A 735 49.79 -39.57 -3.52
CA PRO A 735 51.19 -39.73 -3.10
C PRO A 735 51.72 -38.60 -2.23
N LYS A 736 51.01 -37.46 -2.09
CA LYS A 736 51.43 -36.30 -1.30
C LYS A 736 50.22 -35.51 -0.77
N PRO A 737 50.38 -34.77 0.33
CA PRO A 737 49.38 -33.80 0.78
C PRO A 737 49.19 -32.70 -0.27
N LYS A 738 48.00 -32.10 -0.28
CA LYS A 738 47.67 -30.99 -1.17
C LYS A 738 46.79 -29.96 -0.48
N GLN A 739 46.84 -28.74 -0.99
CA GLN A 739 45.94 -27.69 -0.59
C GLN A 739 44.70 -27.69 -1.49
N ILE A 740 43.53 -27.53 -0.89
CA ILE A 740 42.25 -27.35 -1.60
C ILE A 740 41.62 -26.02 -1.22
N THR A 741 40.75 -25.50 -2.08
CA THR A 741 39.97 -24.29 -1.81
C THR A 741 38.55 -24.68 -1.39
N GLY A 742 38.17 -24.28 -0.17
CA GLY A 742 36.80 -24.34 0.31
C GLY A 742 36.06 -23.04 0.04
N ASN A 743 34.77 -23.15 -0.24
CA ASN A 743 33.87 -22.00 -0.37
C ASN A 743 32.49 -22.36 0.19
N ALA A 744 31.79 -21.37 0.75
CA ALA A 744 30.46 -21.54 1.31
C ALA A 744 29.63 -20.26 1.20
N GLU A 745 28.34 -20.41 0.86
CA GLU A 745 27.32 -19.39 1.13
C GLU A 745 26.85 -19.57 2.56
N VAL A 746 27.41 -18.75 3.45
CA VAL A 746 27.34 -18.96 4.89
C VAL A 746 25.97 -18.59 5.44
N TYR A 747 25.46 -17.46 5.00
CA TYR A 747 24.22 -16.90 5.51
C TYR A 747 23.66 -15.85 4.54
N HIS A 748 22.35 -15.63 4.58
CA HIS A 748 21.73 -14.50 3.89
C HIS A 748 20.69 -13.84 4.80
N PHE A 749 20.47 -12.54 4.63
CA PHE A 749 19.37 -11.83 5.27
C PHE A 749 18.80 -10.74 4.38
N ASP A 750 17.50 -10.55 4.47
CA ASP A 750 16.80 -9.44 3.80
C ASP A 750 16.96 -8.17 4.62
N VAL A 751 17.16 -7.04 3.95
CA VAL A 751 17.41 -5.73 4.55
C VAL A 751 16.09 -4.95 4.63
N PRO A 752 15.60 -4.62 5.84
CA PRO A 752 14.37 -3.84 5.98
C PRO A 752 14.48 -2.43 5.37
N ASP A 753 13.35 -1.92 4.86
CA ASP A 753 13.23 -0.64 4.13
C ASP A 753 13.44 0.63 5.00
N TYR A 754 13.39 0.51 6.33
CA TYR A 754 13.15 1.67 7.22
C TYR A 754 14.42 2.29 7.83
N LEU A 755 15.59 1.76 7.52
CA LEU A 755 16.85 2.12 8.17
C LEU A 755 17.35 3.54 7.81
N ASN A 756 16.68 4.25 6.91
CA ASN A 756 17.07 5.61 6.52
C ASN A 756 16.42 6.74 7.32
N ASN A 757 15.44 6.47 8.19
CA ASN A 757 14.65 7.55 8.82
C ASN A 757 14.34 7.35 10.33
N ALA A 758 14.94 6.38 11.01
CA ALA A 758 14.69 6.16 12.43
C ALA A 758 15.83 6.72 13.31
N LEU A 759 15.56 7.78 14.06
CA LEU A 759 16.38 8.25 15.19
C LEU A 759 16.47 7.20 16.32
N THR A 760 15.68 6.13 16.26
CA THR A 760 15.74 4.96 17.14
C THR A 760 14.99 3.81 16.47
N ILE A 761 15.64 2.67 16.25
CA ILE A 761 15.00 1.46 15.71
C ILE A 761 14.31 0.74 16.89
N PRO A 762 12.97 0.60 16.92
CA PRO A 762 12.28 -0.17 17.96
C PRO A 762 12.80 -1.61 18.03
N ASP A 763 12.92 -2.18 19.23
CA ASP A 763 13.40 -3.56 19.42
C ASP A 763 12.52 -4.64 18.77
N SER A 764 11.30 -4.30 18.35
CA SER A 764 10.32 -5.19 17.73
C SER A 764 10.52 -5.43 16.24
N ILE A 765 11.45 -4.76 15.57
CA ILE A 765 11.72 -4.92 14.12
C ILE A 765 12.91 -5.87 13.94
N PRO A 766 12.87 -6.83 12.97
CA PRO A 766 14.00 -7.70 12.67
C PRO A 766 15.26 -6.89 12.35
N LYS A 767 16.18 -6.83 13.30
CA LYS A 767 17.52 -6.24 13.09
C LYS A 767 18.32 -7.21 12.20
N PRO A 768 19.33 -6.74 11.44
CA PRO A 768 20.34 -7.64 10.90
C PRO A 768 20.76 -8.60 12.02
N PRO A 769 20.80 -9.91 11.77
CA PRO A 769 21.06 -10.85 12.84
C PRO A 769 22.40 -10.50 13.49
N LYS A 770 22.36 -10.26 14.80
CA LYS A 770 23.58 -10.01 15.60
C LYS A 770 24.53 -11.20 15.56
N GLU A 771 24.02 -12.36 15.17
CA GLU A 771 24.71 -13.63 15.15
C GLU A 771 24.25 -14.48 13.95
N PHE A 772 25.20 -15.04 13.21
CA PHE A 772 24.92 -16.07 12.20
C PHE A 772 25.88 -17.26 12.36
N ARG A 773 25.55 -18.39 11.74
CA ARG A 773 26.26 -19.66 11.88
C ARG A 773 26.91 -20.04 10.56
N HIS A 774 28.15 -20.51 10.60
CA HIS A 774 28.81 -21.18 9.46
C HIS A 774 29.05 -22.64 9.82
N ASP A 775 28.42 -23.54 9.09
CA ASP A 775 28.61 -24.97 9.21
C ASP A 775 29.80 -25.45 8.40
N PHE A 776 30.81 -26.00 9.08
CA PHE A 776 31.96 -26.65 8.43
C PHE A 776 31.80 -28.17 8.37
N ASN A 777 30.92 -28.74 9.21
CA ASN A 777 30.71 -30.17 9.39
C ASN A 777 31.95 -30.92 9.91
N ASP A 778 32.93 -30.20 10.47
CA ASP A 778 34.07 -30.75 11.19
C ASP A 778 34.59 -29.76 12.25
N THR A 779 35.61 -30.19 12.98
CA THR A 779 36.15 -29.46 14.13
C THR A 779 37.44 -28.70 13.83
N LYS A 780 37.91 -28.65 12.59
CA LYS A 780 39.26 -28.19 12.23
C LYS A 780 39.44 -26.67 12.35
N TYR A 781 40.69 -26.25 12.56
CA TYR A 781 41.13 -24.87 12.43
C TYR A 781 41.22 -24.45 10.96
N ARG A 782 40.73 -23.24 10.66
CA ARG A 782 40.80 -22.62 9.32
C ARG A 782 41.02 -21.12 9.41
N LYS A 783 41.67 -20.57 8.37
CA LYS A 783 41.70 -19.13 8.10
C LYS A 783 40.72 -18.85 6.96
N VAL A 784 39.62 -18.17 7.26
CA VAL A 784 38.52 -17.96 6.32
C VAL A 784 38.37 -16.47 5.99
N ASP A 785 38.31 -16.16 4.71
CA ASP A 785 38.05 -14.84 4.17
C ASP A 785 36.55 -14.68 3.92
N TYR A 786 35.94 -13.67 4.54
CA TYR A 786 34.50 -13.41 4.38
C TYR A 786 34.24 -12.20 3.50
N ASN A 787 33.42 -12.39 2.46
CA ASN A 787 32.90 -11.32 1.62
C ASN A 787 31.41 -11.13 1.85
N LEU A 788 30.97 -9.87 1.86
CA LEU A 788 29.57 -9.53 1.80
C LEU A 788 29.18 -9.22 0.35
N VAL A 789 28.02 -9.70 -0.09
CA VAL A 789 27.45 -9.34 -1.38
C VAL A 789 26.12 -8.65 -1.11
N ALA A 790 26.01 -7.38 -1.47
CA ALA A 790 24.77 -6.64 -1.37
C ALA A 790 24.04 -6.71 -2.72
N THR A 791 22.75 -7.05 -2.68
CA THR A 791 21.86 -7.07 -3.85
C THR A 791 20.92 -5.87 -3.81
N SER A 792 20.74 -5.20 -4.94
CA SER A 792 19.82 -4.08 -5.06
C SER A 792 18.39 -4.50 -4.69
N ARG A 793 17.71 -3.64 -3.92
CA ARG A 793 16.28 -3.83 -3.63
C ARG A 793 15.36 -3.48 -4.78
N PHE A 794 15.90 -2.88 -5.84
CA PHE A 794 15.11 -2.33 -6.94
C PHE A 794 15.10 -3.25 -8.16
N ARG A 795 15.40 -4.54 -7.98
CA ARG A 795 15.47 -5.52 -9.08
C ARG A 795 14.24 -5.47 -9.98
N GLU A 796 13.05 -5.34 -9.42
CA GLU A 796 11.77 -5.29 -10.11
C GLU A 796 11.54 -4.02 -10.95
N TYR A 797 12.36 -2.98 -10.76
CA TYR A 797 12.31 -1.74 -11.52
C TYR A 797 13.22 -1.74 -12.75
N PHE A 798 13.92 -2.86 -12.99
CA PHE A 798 14.80 -3.06 -14.14
C PHE A 798 14.33 -4.24 -14.99
N PRO A 799 14.51 -4.19 -16.33
CA PRO A 799 14.20 -5.29 -17.22
C PRO A 799 15.06 -6.51 -16.93
N GLN A 800 14.56 -7.68 -17.30
CA GLN A 800 15.25 -8.96 -17.10
C GLN A 800 16.63 -9.03 -17.76
N SER A 801 16.84 -8.31 -18.85
CA SER A 801 18.15 -8.19 -19.50
C SER A 801 19.23 -7.65 -18.55
N ILE A 802 18.88 -6.82 -17.56
CA ILE A 802 19.83 -6.29 -16.57
C ILE A 802 20.07 -7.31 -15.47
N TRP A 803 19.02 -7.76 -14.77
CA TRP A 803 19.17 -8.58 -13.57
C TRP A 803 19.38 -10.08 -13.83
N SER A 804 19.33 -10.52 -15.08
CA SER A 804 19.70 -11.89 -15.46
C SER A 804 21.17 -12.22 -15.16
N ASP A 805 22.04 -11.20 -15.21
CA ASP A 805 23.39 -11.27 -14.67
C ASP A 805 23.41 -10.69 -13.25
N PRO A 806 23.65 -11.50 -12.19
CA PRO A 806 23.70 -11.02 -10.82
C PRO A 806 24.73 -9.90 -10.58
N THR A 807 25.81 -9.82 -11.37
CA THR A 807 26.85 -8.79 -11.21
C THR A 807 26.31 -7.39 -11.50
N ASN A 808 25.30 -7.27 -12.37
CA ASN A 808 24.66 -6.00 -12.70
C ASN A 808 23.81 -5.43 -11.57
N ILE A 809 23.37 -6.25 -10.61
CA ILE A 809 22.50 -5.82 -9.49
C ILE A 809 23.15 -6.01 -8.12
N THR A 810 24.39 -6.50 -8.07
CA THR A 810 25.11 -6.75 -6.83
C THR A 810 26.36 -5.88 -6.71
N ARG A 811 26.81 -5.66 -5.47
CA ARG A 811 28.16 -5.15 -5.17
C ARG A 811 28.81 -6.03 -4.12
N VAL A 812 30.03 -6.44 -4.43
CA VAL A 812 30.84 -7.31 -3.57
C VAL A 812 31.75 -6.42 -2.71
N GLY A 813 31.67 -6.62 -1.40
CA GLY A 813 32.57 -6.04 -0.41
C GLY A 813 33.96 -6.65 -0.46
N ASN A 814 34.96 -5.88 -0.02
CA ASN A 814 36.30 -6.42 0.19
C ASN A 814 36.26 -7.56 1.21
N ALA A 815 37.13 -8.56 1.02
CA ALA A 815 37.22 -9.67 1.95
C ALA A 815 37.68 -9.18 3.33
N TYR A 816 36.95 -9.56 4.37
CA TYR A 816 37.41 -9.46 5.74
C TYR A 816 38.26 -10.70 6.03
N SER A 817 39.58 -10.50 6.04
CA SER A 817 40.55 -11.57 5.84
C SER A 817 41.79 -11.43 6.75
N PRO A 818 42.34 -12.55 7.27
CA PRO A 818 41.66 -13.83 7.50
C PRO A 818 40.98 -13.86 8.88
N VAL A 819 39.77 -14.42 8.96
CA VAL A 819 39.12 -14.75 10.23
C VAL A 819 39.60 -16.13 10.67
N LYS A 820 40.18 -16.20 11.86
CA LYS A 820 40.59 -17.46 12.49
C LYS A 820 39.36 -18.20 13.02
N ILE A 821 39.09 -19.38 12.48
CA ILE A 821 38.09 -20.32 12.97
C ILE A 821 38.83 -21.37 13.77
N LEU A 822 38.71 -21.34 15.11
CA LEU A 822 39.51 -22.18 16.00
C LEU A 822 39.19 -23.68 15.83
N ASN A 823 40.19 -24.52 16.07
CA ASN A 823 39.97 -25.95 16.21
C ASN A 823 39.15 -26.23 17.49
N SER A 824 38.19 -27.15 17.42
CA SER A 824 37.28 -27.46 18.52
C SER A 824 37.34 -28.92 19.01
N ALA A 825 38.25 -29.75 18.51
CA ALA A 825 38.47 -31.09 19.04
C ALA A 825 39.96 -31.38 19.22
N ARG A 826 40.30 -32.27 20.14
CA ARG A 826 41.69 -32.72 20.27
C ARG A 826 42.16 -33.34 18.94
N PRO A 827 43.36 -33.00 18.43
CA PRO A 827 43.91 -33.63 17.24
C PRO A 827 44.03 -35.15 17.38
N ALA A 828 44.26 -35.86 16.28
CA ALA A 828 44.59 -37.28 16.32
C ALA A 828 45.97 -37.52 16.95
N MET A 829 46.18 -38.69 17.56
CA MET A 829 47.49 -39.06 18.09
C MET A 829 48.54 -39.16 16.95
N PRO A 830 49.78 -38.70 17.15
CA PRO A 830 50.82 -38.86 16.15
C PRO A 830 51.21 -40.34 16.02
N LYS A 831 51.34 -40.83 14.79
CA LYS A 831 51.81 -42.19 14.51
C LYS A 831 53.32 -42.19 14.31
N ILE A 832 54.06 -42.29 15.39
CA ILE A 832 55.53 -42.29 15.35
C ILE A 832 56.02 -43.63 14.79
N LEU A 833 56.89 -43.60 13.77
CA LEU A 833 57.50 -44.80 13.20
C LEU A 833 58.87 -45.08 13.81
N TYR A 834 59.77 -44.10 13.75
CA TYR A 834 61.12 -44.20 14.33
C TYR A 834 61.78 -42.82 14.46
N ILE A 835 62.85 -42.77 15.25
CA ILE A 835 63.66 -41.57 15.47
C ILE A 835 65.11 -41.88 15.09
N ILE A 836 65.76 -40.94 14.40
CA ILE A 836 67.19 -41.02 14.09
C ILE A 836 67.91 -39.75 14.55
N PRO A 837 69.17 -39.85 15.01
CA PRO A 837 70.01 -38.67 15.23
C PRO A 837 70.26 -37.92 13.92
N THR A 838 70.26 -36.59 13.98
CA THR A 838 70.68 -35.72 12.88
C THR A 838 71.94 -34.94 13.27
N PHE A 839 72.68 -34.51 12.25
CA PHE A 839 73.93 -33.79 12.43
C PHE A 839 73.93 -32.50 11.61
N GLY A 840 74.20 -31.39 12.26
CA GLY A 840 74.53 -30.12 11.59
C GLY A 840 76.04 -29.99 11.40
N TRP A 841 76.45 -29.21 10.40
CA TRP A 841 77.86 -28.83 10.21
C TRP A 841 77.99 -27.31 10.18
N GLN A 842 78.90 -26.78 10.98
CA GLN A 842 79.27 -25.36 11.01
C GLN A 842 80.75 -25.22 10.66
N VAL A 843 81.05 -24.36 9.68
CA VAL A 843 82.42 -23.97 9.33
C VAL A 843 82.55 -22.48 9.61
N PRO A 844 82.95 -22.07 10.83
CA PRO A 844 83.20 -20.66 11.11
C PRO A 844 84.33 -20.12 10.24
N PRO A 845 84.33 -18.82 9.92
CA PRO A 845 85.41 -18.20 9.16
C PRO A 845 86.77 -18.38 9.87
N PRO A 846 87.89 -18.44 9.13
CA PRO A 846 89.22 -18.65 9.71
C PRO A 846 89.53 -17.62 10.78
N SER A 847 90.13 -18.05 11.90
CA SER A 847 90.55 -17.12 12.96
C SER A 847 91.69 -16.22 12.46
N ALA A 848 91.95 -15.11 13.16
CA ALA A 848 93.07 -14.21 12.86
C ALA A 848 94.46 -14.90 12.92
N THR A 849 94.54 -16.09 13.52
CA THR A 849 95.74 -16.94 13.60
C THR A 849 95.81 -18.02 12.51
N GLY A 850 94.86 -18.07 11.57
CA GLY A 850 94.83 -19.04 10.46
C GLY A 850 94.26 -20.42 10.84
N GLU A 851 93.58 -20.53 11.99
CA GLU A 851 92.90 -21.78 12.40
C GLU A 851 91.64 -22.01 11.55
N ILE A 852 91.51 -23.20 10.97
CA ILE A 852 90.32 -23.65 10.24
C ILE A 852 89.56 -24.63 11.13
N VAL A 853 88.29 -24.36 11.40
CA VAL A 853 87.44 -25.18 12.27
C VAL A 853 86.28 -25.77 11.47
N SER A 854 86.00 -27.06 11.64
CA SER A 854 84.76 -27.70 11.23
C SER A 854 84.09 -28.32 12.45
N ARG A 855 82.88 -27.85 12.78
CA ARG A 855 82.11 -28.30 13.93
C ARG A 855 80.91 -29.13 13.46
N ARG A 856 80.85 -30.39 13.90
CA ARG A 856 79.63 -31.20 13.89
C ARG A 856 78.78 -30.79 15.10
N CYS A 857 77.63 -30.21 14.83
CA CYS A 857 76.60 -29.98 15.84
C CYS A 857 75.78 -31.25 15.99
N GLY A 858 75.75 -31.78 17.21
CA GLY A 858 74.87 -32.85 17.63
C GLY A 858 73.58 -32.32 18.25
N GLY A 859 72.92 -33.11 19.09
CA GLY A 859 71.66 -32.71 19.75
C GLY A 859 70.42 -32.67 18.85
N GLY A 860 70.54 -32.97 17.56
CA GLY A 860 69.41 -33.07 16.62
C GLY A 860 68.80 -34.46 16.56
N LEU A 861 67.48 -34.54 16.48
CA LEU A 861 66.70 -35.76 16.26
C LEU A 861 65.69 -35.55 15.14
N ARG A 862 65.62 -36.46 14.16
CA ARG A 862 64.54 -36.51 13.18
C ARG A 862 63.55 -37.58 13.57
N VAL A 863 62.29 -37.17 13.73
CA VAL A 863 61.15 -38.06 14.01
C VAL A 863 60.41 -38.31 12.71
N TYR A 864 60.28 -39.57 12.29
CA TYR A 864 59.44 -39.95 11.14
C TYR A 864 58.06 -40.41 11.59
N MET A 865 57.02 -39.98 10.88
CA MET A 865 55.61 -40.15 11.22
C MET A 865 54.80 -40.63 10.02
N ASP A 866 53.85 -41.53 10.29
CA ASP A 866 52.92 -42.07 9.29
C ASP A 866 51.81 -41.07 8.93
N ARG A 867 51.22 -41.24 7.74
CA ARG A 867 50.08 -40.46 7.23
C ARG A 867 48.75 -40.94 7.87
N PRO A 868 47.68 -40.12 7.89
CA PRO A 868 47.58 -38.76 7.38
C PRO A 868 47.88 -37.67 8.42
N TRP A 869 48.20 -36.45 7.98
CA TRP A 869 48.35 -35.24 8.82
C TRP A 869 47.19 -34.23 8.65
N TYR A 870 47.16 -33.18 9.48
CA TYR A 870 46.12 -32.11 9.52
C TYR A 870 44.76 -32.55 10.08
N SER A 871 44.79 -33.36 11.14
CA SER A 871 43.57 -33.85 11.81
C SER A 871 42.75 -32.74 12.47
N SER A 872 43.43 -31.70 12.96
CA SER A 872 42.87 -30.51 13.61
C SER A 872 42.90 -29.27 12.71
N GLY A 873 43.22 -29.44 11.42
CA GLY A 873 43.32 -28.35 10.44
C GLY A 873 44.74 -27.86 10.19
N ASP A 874 44.83 -26.74 9.47
CA ASP A 874 46.09 -26.11 9.06
C ASP A 874 46.94 -25.72 10.28
N GLU A 875 48.24 -25.55 10.07
CA GLU A 875 49.18 -25.15 11.14
C GLU A 875 49.24 -26.19 12.31
N GLU A 876 48.83 -27.44 12.07
CA GLU A 876 49.01 -28.56 13.02
C GLU A 876 50.49 -28.93 13.14
N LEU A 877 51.02 -28.84 14.37
CA LEU A 877 52.43 -29.05 14.71
C LEU A 877 52.65 -30.41 15.40
N LEU A 878 53.89 -30.88 15.40
CA LEU A 878 54.34 -31.92 16.33
C LEU A 878 54.82 -31.26 17.63
N GLY A 879 54.11 -31.49 18.73
CA GLY A 879 54.43 -30.99 20.05
C GLY A 879 55.31 -31.95 20.86
N VAL A 880 56.41 -31.44 21.42
CA VAL A 880 57.15 -32.12 22.49
C VAL A 880 56.56 -31.70 23.84
N VAL A 881 56.05 -32.66 24.60
CA VAL A 881 55.35 -32.43 25.86
C VAL A 881 56.35 -32.36 27.02
N LEU A 882 56.26 -31.29 27.80
CA LEU A 882 57.19 -30.93 28.86
C LEU A 882 56.44 -30.73 30.18
N TYR A 883 57.08 -31.11 31.27
CA TYR A 883 56.56 -30.82 32.60
C TYR A 883 56.62 -29.30 32.88
N LYS A 884 55.54 -28.76 33.46
CA LYS A 884 55.46 -27.32 33.77
C LYS A 884 56.29 -26.90 35.00
N GLY A 885 56.65 -27.85 35.86
CA GLY A 885 57.36 -27.55 37.10
C GLY A 885 58.82 -27.17 36.87
N THR A 886 59.39 -26.46 37.84
CA THR A 886 60.80 -26.01 37.85
C THR A 886 61.74 -27.01 38.53
N THR A 887 61.33 -28.27 38.61
CA THR A 887 62.07 -29.37 39.23
C THR A 887 61.89 -30.63 38.40
N ALA A 888 62.71 -31.64 38.65
CA ALA A 888 62.52 -32.97 38.06
C ALA A 888 61.10 -33.49 38.37
N VAL A 889 60.51 -34.20 37.42
CA VAL A 889 59.14 -34.72 37.53
C VAL A 889 59.07 -35.68 38.73
N PRO A 890 58.23 -35.41 39.75
CA PRO A 890 58.12 -36.29 40.91
C PRO A 890 57.74 -37.70 40.49
N LYS A 891 58.32 -38.72 41.15
CA LYS A 891 58.06 -40.14 40.81
C LYS A 891 56.58 -40.51 40.91
N GLU A 892 55.87 -39.93 41.86
CA GLU A 892 54.44 -40.15 42.11
C GLU A 892 53.52 -39.26 41.24
N SER A 893 54.09 -38.40 40.36
CA SER A 893 53.29 -37.50 39.53
C SER A 893 52.52 -38.28 38.46
N ALA A 894 51.22 -38.00 38.34
CA ALA A 894 50.40 -38.54 37.26
C ALA A 894 50.87 -38.14 35.86
N LEU A 895 51.67 -37.07 35.73
CA LEU A 895 52.28 -36.62 34.47
C LEU A 895 53.55 -37.38 34.09
N LYS A 896 54.15 -38.16 35.00
CA LYS A 896 55.41 -38.88 34.78
C LYS A 896 55.46 -39.69 33.46
N PRO A 897 54.40 -40.43 33.05
CA PRO A 897 54.44 -41.19 31.80
C PRO A 897 54.13 -40.37 30.53
N TYR A 898 53.89 -39.05 30.65
CA TYR A 898 53.39 -38.20 29.56
C TYR A 898 54.26 -36.98 29.28
N VAL A 899 55.46 -36.91 29.85
CA VAL A 899 56.39 -35.78 29.68
C VAL A 899 57.75 -36.29 29.23
N THR A 900 58.44 -35.45 28.47
CA THR A 900 59.78 -35.73 27.95
C THR A 900 60.78 -35.76 29.09
N GLU A 901 61.66 -36.74 29.09
CA GLU A 901 62.73 -36.85 30.07
C GLU A 901 64.05 -37.22 29.40
N TRP A 902 65.14 -36.81 30.03
CA TRP A 902 66.48 -37.26 29.65
C TRP A 902 67.24 -37.79 30.87
N GLY A 903 68.31 -38.52 30.60
CA GLY A 903 69.24 -39.01 31.60
C GLY A 903 70.61 -39.20 31.00
N MET A 904 71.63 -39.23 31.85
CA MET A 904 72.98 -39.58 31.41
C MET A 904 73.04 -41.02 30.89
N ASP A 905 73.97 -41.29 29.99
CA ASP A 905 74.32 -42.65 29.62
C ASP A 905 74.95 -43.37 30.84
N PRO A 906 74.37 -44.47 31.35
CA PRO A 906 74.88 -45.16 32.53
C PRO A 906 76.24 -45.85 32.29
N VAL A 907 76.70 -45.98 31.04
CA VAL A 907 78.00 -46.57 30.70
C VAL A 907 79.14 -45.55 30.80
N TRP A 908 78.84 -44.25 30.70
CA TRP A 908 79.84 -43.18 30.65
C TRP A 908 79.72 -42.22 31.83
N SER A 909 80.83 -42.01 32.54
CA SER A 909 80.96 -40.89 33.47
C SER A 909 81.18 -39.59 32.69
N SER A 910 80.22 -38.67 32.73
CA SER A 910 80.29 -37.37 32.06
C SER A 910 79.62 -36.27 32.90
N PHE A 911 79.63 -35.02 32.42
CA PHE A 911 78.89 -33.95 33.08
C PHE A 911 77.38 -34.26 33.10
N PRO A 912 76.65 -33.84 34.15
CA PRO A 912 75.22 -34.08 34.24
C PRO A 912 74.46 -33.32 33.14
N THR A 913 73.33 -33.89 32.70
CA THR A 913 72.31 -33.13 31.97
C THR A 913 71.73 -32.06 32.88
N TYR A 914 71.04 -31.06 32.32
CA TYR A 914 70.21 -30.18 33.17
C TYR A 914 69.18 -31.01 33.97
N ALA A 915 68.81 -30.53 35.15
CA ALA A 915 68.00 -31.28 36.12
C ALA A 915 66.59 -31.66 35.62
N TYR A 916 66.05 -30.91 34.66
CA TYR A 916 64.74 -31.14 34.05
C TYR A 916 64.67 -30.52 32.66
N THR A 917 63.74 -30.99 31.84
CA THR A 917 63.47 -30.42 30.51
C THR A 917 62.52 -29.23 30.62
N GLN A 918 62.82 -28.14 29.92
CA GLN A 918 61.95 -26.96 29.83
C GLN A 918 62.01 -26.40 28.42
N VAL A 919 61.06 -25.50 28.09
CA VAL A 919 60.91 -24.90 26.75
C VAL A 919 62.25 -24.38 26.20
N GLY A 920 63.06 -23.70 27.03
CA GLY A 920 64.34 -23.12 26.60
C GLY A 920 65.43 -24.11 26.17
N HIS A 921 65.29 -25.39 26.47
CA HIS A 921 66.23 -26.44 26.05
C HIS A 921 65.93 -26.97 24.64
N PHE A 922 64.77 -26.66 24.09
CA PHE A 922 64.38 -27.03 22.74
C PHE A 922 64.61 -25.84 21.83
N LYS A 923 65.30 -26.06 20.70
CA LYS A 923 65.60 -25.03 19.70
C LYS A 923 64.81 -25.29 18.43
N ALA A 924 64.76 -24.28 17.55
CA ALA A 924 64.11 -24.34 16.25
C ALA A 924 62.62 -24.75 16.26
N PHE A 925 61.92 -24.58 17.39
CA PHE A 925 60.47 -24.78 17.46
C PHE A 925 59.73 -23.54 16.91
N GLU A 926 58.53 -23.76 16.36
CA GLU A 926 57.67 -22.72 15.77
C GLU A 926 56.97 -21.89 16.85
N THR A 927 56.36 -22.56 17.83
CA THR A 927 55.65 -21.91 18.93
C THR A 927 55.62 -22.79 20.19
N ALA A 928 55.38 -22.16 21.35
CA ALA A 928 55.23 -22.86 22.62
C ALA A 928 53.84 -22.62 23.20
N GLY A 929 53.22 -23.68 23.71
CA GLY A 929 51.99 -23.63 24.48
C GLY A 929 52.27 -23.83 25.96
N TYR A 930 51.57 -23.09 26.80
CA TYR A 930 51.69 -23.15 28.26
C TYR A 930 50.35 -23.52 28.88
N ASP A 931 50.39 -24.21 30.01
CA ASP A 931 49.21 -24.61 30.77
C ASP A 931 48.16 -25.39 29.95
N LEU A 932 48.61 -26.24 29.04
CA LEU A 932 47.74 -27.04 28.19
C LEU A 932 47.28 -28.32 28.91
N THR A 933 46.04 -28.72 28.67
CA THR A 933 45.46 -29.91 29.30
C THR A 933 45.72 -31.18 28.48
N LEU A 934 45.96 -32.28 29.17
CA LEU A 934 46.05 -33.63 28.58
C LEU A 934 44.71 -34.36 28.68
N ASP A 935 44.47 -35.30 27.77
CA ASP A 935 43.27 -36.15 27.82
C ASP A 935 43.43 -37.27 28.86
N GLU A 936 44.68 -37.68 29.08
CA GLU A 936 45.06 -38.78 29.96
C GLU A 936 44.98 -38.44 31.44
N VAL A 937 45.13 -37.15 31.80
CA VAL A 937 45.23 -36.70 33.19
C VAL A 937 44.36 -35.46 33.39
N THR A 938 43.35 -35.59 34.24
CA THR A 938 42.44 -34.48 34.57
C THR A 938 43.04 -33.57 35.64
N GLY A 939 42.91 -32.25 35.48
CA GLY A 939 43.31 -31.25 36.48
C GLY A 939 44.79 -30.84 36.44
N GLU A 940 45.61 -31.55 35.67
CA GLU A 940 47.02 -31.23 35.47
C GLU A 940 47.26 -30.56 34.11
N THR A 941 48.31 -29.74 34.04
CA THR A 941 48.68 -29.02 32.80
C THR A 941 50.16 -29.20 32.46
N VAL A 942 50.47 -29.10 31.18
CA VAL A 942 51.80 -29.27 30.60
C VAL A 942 52.19 -28.08 29.73
N ASN A 943 53.50 -27.94 29.50
CA ASN A 943 54.03 -27.02 28.49
C ASN A 943 54.40 -27.83 27.25
N VAL A 944 54.28 -27.24 26.07
CA VAL A 944 54.56 -27.92 24.79
C VAL A 944 55.35 -27.01 23.88
N VAL A 945 56.36 -27.55 23.20
CA VAL A 945 57.04 -26.87 22.09
C VAL A 945 56.67 -27.53 20.78
N GLY A 946 56.14 -26.77 19.83
CA GLY A 946 55.60 -27.24 18.56
C GLY A 946 56.57 -27.07 17.40
N TYR A 947 56.75 -28.13 16.60
CA TYR A 947 57.60 -28.17 15.42
C TYR A 947 56.75 -28.34 14.15
N THR A 948 57.06 -27.58 13.10
CA THR A 948 56.39 -27.68 11.80
C THR A 948 56.80 -28.96 11.08
N PRO A 949 55.86 -29.85 10.71
CA PRO A 949 56.17 -31.08 9.99
C PRO A 949 56.56 -30.82 8.53
N GLY A 950 57.65 -31.44 8.08
CA GLY A 950 58.04 -31.53 6.68
C GLY A 950 57.53 -32.84 6.04
N TYR A 951 57.27 -32.81 4.72
CA TYR A 951 56.93 -34.01 3.96
C TYR A 951 58.14 -34.51 3.17
N ASP A 952 58.53 -35.77 3.39
CA ASP A 952 59.60 -36.45 2.65
C ASP A 952 58.95 -37.15 1.45
N GLU A 953 59.09 -36.58 0.24
CA GLU A 953 58.45 -37.11 -0.97
C GLU A 953 58.99 -38.50 -1.37
N ASP A 954 60.25 -38.81 -1.07
CA ASP A 954 60.88 -40.09 -1.38
C ASP A 954 60.33 -41.20 -0.49
N ARG A 955 60.24 -40.93 0.82
CA ARG A 955 59.72 -41.89 1.82
C ARG A 955 58.20 -41.89 1.91
N LYS A 956 57.54 -40.84 1.41
CA LYS A 956 56.09 -40.59 1.57
C LYS A 956 55.65 -40.53 3.04
N LEU A 957 56.50 -39.95 3.88
CA LEU A 957 56.32 -39.83 5.33
C LEU A 957 56.40 -38.37 5.76
N TRP A 958 55.77 -38.05 6.89
CA TRP A 958 56.00 -36.80 7.59
C TRP A 958 57.24 -36.90 8.46
N TYR A 959 57.98 -35.82 8.62
CA TYR A 959 59.10 -35.75 9.55
C TYR A 959 59.16 -34.41 10.30
N CYS A 960 59.73 -34.43 11.49
CA CYS A 960 60.12 -33.21 12.22
C CYS A 960 61.55 -33.34 12.70
N ASP A 961 62.32 -32.25 12.57
CA ASP A 961 63.63 -32.11 13.17
C ASP A 961 63.50 -31.38 14.50
N ILE A 962 63.96 -32.01 15.57
CA ILE A 962 63.93 -31.51 16.94
C ILE A 962 65.37 -31.30 17.39
N GLU A 963 65.72 -30.05 17.69
CA GLU A 963 67.02 -29.68 18.22
C GLU A 963 66.95 -29.53 19.75
N VAL A 964 67.83 -30.24 20.46
CA VAL A 964 67.81 -30.33 21.92
C VAL A 964 69.16 -29.94 22.51
N ASP A 965 69.14 -29.00 23.44
CA ASP A 965 70.27 -28.61 24.29
C ASP A 965 70.17 -29.30 25.65
N ALA A 966 70.86 -30.43 25.80
CA ALA A 966 70.94 -31.18 27.05
C ALA A 966 72.12 -30.75 27.95
N GLY A 967 72.83 -29.67 27.60
CA GLY A 967 74.03 -29.23 28.29
C GLY A 967 75.28 -30.06 27.92
N PRO A 968 76.34 -30.04 28.75
CA PRO A 968 77.62 -30.66 28.44
C PRO A 968 77.66 -32.19 28.68
N ALA A 969 76.53 -32.89 28.66
CA ALA A 969 76.47 -34.34 28.89
C ALA A 969 76.95 -35.13 27.66
N TYR A 970 77.62 -36.26 27.89
CA TYR A 970 78.11 -37.13 26.81
C TYR A 970 77.06 -38.17 26.43
N TYR A 971 76.52 -38.09 25.20
CA TYR A 971 75.53 -39.05 24.67
C TYR A 971 74.33 -39.32 25.60
N PRO A 972 73.68 -38.30 26.19
CA PRO A 972 72.56 -38.54 27.08
C PRO A 972 71.40 -39.21 26.32
N PHE A 973 70.67 -40.07 27.02
CA PHE A 973 69.43 -40.64 26.52
C PHE A 973 68.30 -39.64 26.72
N ILE A 974 67.47 -39.47 25.71
CA ILE A 974 66.21 -38.74 25.77
C ILE A 974 65.08 -39.66 25.36
N ARG A 975 63.97 -39.56 26.09
CA ARG A 975 62.71 -40.19 25.72
C ARG A 975 61.69 -39.09 25.50
N LEU A 976 61.29 -38.88 24.25
CA LEU A 976 60.36 -37.83 23.88
C LEU A 976 58.93 -38.27 24.18
N ALA A 977 58.16 -37.36 24.78
CA ALA A 977 56.71 -37.42 24.85
C ALA A 977 56.17 -36.54 23.73
N LEU A 978 55.56 -37.14 22.71
CA LEU A 978 55.11 -36.44 21.52
C LEU A 978 53.59 -36.41 21.44
N ALA A 979 53.02 -35.27 21.06
CA ALA A 979 51.60 -35.10 20.77
C ALA A 979 51.44 -34.27 19.48
N ARG A 980 50.31 -34.37 18.81
CA ARG A 980 49.95 -33.35 17.80
C ARG A 980 49.44 -32.11 18.53
N PHE A 981 49.90 -30.95 18.12
CA PHE A 981 49.65 -29.68 18.79
C PHE A 981 49.04 -28.67 17.81
N GLN A 982 47.85 -28.19 18.13
CA GLN A 982 47.17 -27.11 17.40
C GLN A 982 47.10 -25.86 18.27
N PRO A 983 47.97 -24.86 18.03
CA PRO A 983 48.01 -23.65 18.82
C PRO A 983 46.73 -22.81 18.70
N ASN A 984 46.03 -22.87 17.57
CA ASN A 984 44.78 -22.14 17.35
C ASN A 984 43.55 -23.01 17.68
N SER A 985 43.39 -23.38 18.95
CA SER A 985 42.28 -24.20 19.44
C SER A 985 41.42 -23.49 20.48
N VAL A 986 40.18 -23.93 20.66
CA VAL A 986 39.38 -23.60 21.85
C VAL A 986 40.04 -24.22 23.09
N PRO A 987 39.74 -23.71 24.30
CA PRO A 987 40.23 -24.32 25.54
C PRO A 987 40.00 -25.84 25.57
N ASN A 988 41.02 -26.59 26.02
CA ASN A 988 41.04 -28.06 26.10
C ASN A 988 41.11 -28.85 24.77
N ALA A 989 41.24 -28.20 23.60
CA ALA A 989 41.37 -28.88 22.30
C ALA A 989 42.79 -28.84 21.70
N HIS A 990 43.78 -28.32 22.42
CA HIS A 990 45.10 -28.01 21.86
C HIS A 990 45.97 -29.24 21.55
N LEU A 991 45.86 -30.31 22.35
CA LEU A 991 46.77 -31.45 22.31
C LEU A 991 46.02 -32.75 22.06
N SER A 992 46.59 -33.60 21.22
CA SER A 992 46.18 -35.00 21.13
C SER A 992 46.73 -35.81 22.31
N ARG A 993 46.36 -37.09 22.34
CA ARG A 993 46.94 -38.05 23.29
C ARG A 993 48.45 -38.20 23.06
N VAL A 994 49.19 -38.32 24.15
CA VAL A 994 50.65 -38.39 24.18
C VAL A 994 51.14 -39.77 23.77
N VAL A 995 52.16 -39.79 22.91
CA VAL A 995 52.87 -40.99 22.46
C VAL A 995 54.32 -40.90 22.92
N MET A 996 54.74 -41.88 23.72
CA MET A 996 56.12 -42.00 24.16
C MET A 996 56.95 -42.68 23.08
N THR A 997 58.12 -42.13 22.81
CA THR A 997 59.07 -42.71 21.87
C THR A 997 59.93 -43.76 22.57
N ASP A 998 60.70 -44.52 21.79
CA ASP A 998 61.87 -45.23 22.30
C ASP A 998 62.93 -44.22 22.76
N PHE A 999 63.88 -44.70 23.57
CA PHE A 999 65.03 -43.91 23.98
C PHE A 999 65.95 -43.64 22.78
N ALA A 1000 66.27 -42.38 22.56
CA ALA A 1000 67.26 -41.94 21.57
C ALA A 1000 68.47 -41.32 22.28
N GLN A 1001 69.65 -41.42 21.67
CA GLN A 1001 70.84 -40.74 22.18
C GLN A 1001 71.07 -39.43 21.46
N LEU A 1002 71.32 -38.36 22.22
CA LEU A 1002 71.72 -37.07 21.67
C LEU A 1002 73.24 -37.08 21.46
N ALA A 1003 73.67 -37.12 20.20
CA ALA A 1003 75.09 -37.09 19.90
C ALA A 1003 75.72 -35.79 20.40
N ALA A 1004 76.93 -35.88 20.98
CA ALA A 1004 77.66 -34.71 21.42
C ALA A 1004 78.29 -33.93 20.25
N ASP A 1005 78.46 -32.62 20.43
CA ASP A 1005 79.20 -31.75 19.51
C ASP A 1005 80.67 -32.17 19.38
N ARG A 1006 81.21 -32.07 18.17
CA ARG A 1006 82.62 -32.32 17.88
C ARG A 1006 83.15 -31.22 16.98
N ALA A 1007 84.28 -30.63 17.33
CA ALA A 1007 85.02 -29.72 16.47
C ALA A 1007 86.35 -30.35 16.10
N ALA A 1008 86.65 -30.40 14.81
CA ALA A 1008 88.00 -30.61 14.30
C ALA A 1008 88.57 -29.25 13.93
N SER A 1009 89.71 -28.87 14.50
CA SER A 1009 90.45 -27.68 14.08
C SER A 1009 91.81 -28.05 13.52
N ILE A 1010 92.22 -27.34 12.47
CA ILE A 1010 93.50 -27.50 11.79
C ILE A 1010 94.27 -26.20 11.93
N THR A 1011 95.51 -26.31 12.40
CA THR A 1011 96.46 -25.19 12.43
C THR A 1011 97.73 -25.59 11.69
N PHE A 1012 98.14 -24.77 10.73
CA PHE A 1012 99.41 -24.95 10.02
C PHE A 1012 100.55 -24.43 10.90
N THR A 1013 101.45 -25.32 11.31
CA THR A 1013 102.63 -24.94 12.10
C THR A 1013 103.81 -24.54 11.21
N THR A 1014 103.87 -25.04 9.98
CA THR A 1014 104.79 -24.63 8.89
C THR A 1014 104.11 -24.84 7.53
N ASN A 1015 104.77 -24.54 6.41
CA ASN A 1015 104.26 -24.82 5.06
C ASN A 1015 104.15 -26.33 4.73
N THR A 1016 104.69 -27.24 5.57
CA THR A 1016 104.66 -28.70 5.34
C THR A 1016 104.17 -29.52 6.54
N SER A 1017 103.78 -28.88 7.65
CA SER A 1017 103.28 -29.56 8.85
C SER A 1017 101.99 -28.93 9.38
N LEU A 1018 100.99 -29.76 9.65
CA LEU A 1018 99.72 -29.37 10.25
C LEU A 1018 99.48 -30.12 11.57
N MET A 1019 98.84 -29.46 12.53
CA MET A 1019 98.28 -30.10 13.72
C MET A 1019 96.76 -30.16 13.57
N ILE A 1020 96.18 -31.31 13.96
CA ILE A 1020 94.73 -31.52 14.00
C ILE A 1020 94.33 -31.69 15.46
N TYR A 1021 93.44 -30.82 15.94
CA TYR A 1021 92.81 -30.96 17.24
C TYR A 1021 91.37 -31.43 17.05
N VAL A 1022 90.99 -32.49 17.77
CA VAL A 1022 89.58 -32.87 17.92
C VAL A 1022 89.15 -32.51 19.33
N SER A 1023 88.17 -31.63 19.45
CA SER A 1023 87.64 -31.15 20.71
C SER A 1023 86.13 -31.35 20.79
N GLY A 1024 85.60 -31.41 22.01
CA GLY A 1024 84.17 -31.59 22.28
C GLY A 1024 83.95 -32.32 23.61
N THR A 1025 82.68 -32.47 23.97
CA THR A 1025 82.30 -33.20 25.19
C THR A 1025 82.80 -34.63 25.16
N PHE A 1026 83.51 -35.07 26.19
CA PHE A 1026 83.96 -36.46 26.36
C PHE A 1026 83.36 -37.09 27.61
N GLY A 1027 83.20 -38.41 27.60
CA GLY A 1027 82.85 -39.22 28.76
C GLY A 1027 83.95 -40.24 29.03
N MET A 1028 84.15 -40.63 30.28
CA MET A 1028 85.04 -41.73 30.66
C MET A 1028 84.23 -43.02 30.78
N ASN A 1029 84.63 -44.09 30.10
CA ASN A 1029 83.90 -45.35 30.16
C ASN A 1029 84.06 -45.97 31.55
N LEU A 1030 82.93 -46.20 32.25
CA LEU A 1030 82.93 -46.75 33.60
C LEU A 1030 83.38 -48.22 33.65
N ALA A 1031 83.36 -48.95 32.53
CA ALA A 1031 83.90 -50.30 32.43
C ALA A 1031 85.43 -50.34 32.22
N SER A 1032 86.07 -49.17 32.07
CA SER A 1032 87.53 -49.04 31.90
C SER A 1032 88.26 -48.49 33.14
N VAL A 1033 87.55 -48.38 34.27
CA VAL A 1033 88.07 -48.00 35.59
C VAL A 1033 87.96 -49.16 36.57
#